data_AF-A0A0T6AMY6-F1
#
_entry.id   AF-A0A0T6AMY6-F1
#
_cell.length_a   1.000
_cell.length_b   1.000
_cell.length_c   1.000
_cell.angle_alpha   90.00
_cell.angle_beta   90.00
_cell.angle_gamma   90.00
#
_symmetry.space_group_name_H-M   'P 1'
#
loop_
_entity.id
_entity.type
_entity.pdbx_description
1 polymer ?
#
loop_
_entity_poly.entity_id
_entity_poly.type
_entity_poly.pdbx_seq_one_letter_code
_entity_poly.pdbx_strand_id
1 'polypeptide(L)'
;MRLPLLVAVLVGIVLTFTSVTPAAPPPFAHLDPGGPANLVEQVPVQFVFVGYEPGQVNQAAFLAQLPTQYKPVIRSRLWYGIVELLGIHYTFNYQVTYTTAAYENALFAALGAMAVPESVVDGRTRTVFQDLYNTQAGRRRDVGVNYFIDAPTVEKWLIDHPPSGVDTRRNTVFFINWWGRGDFRDHTYIKFDEPDPDTGYDFGRNRQTRKIIGWGGTTPDDEETGLGGLGVRRVWFHDLSAGPESWTDNWDITNADVDGDGLADYRLPPVWEYLIAGGHRPASALTGDLAKVARYVAINLLFTPSPLYPPAITPNRLPASINLDLNTYEGWRGVNASEQYQTPALLVQEISEVHRIPYNVDEEDLTFDGEARNCYTLWLNENECYPARPYPGFANLFVYNALNIASTWDGGAEYEAMFYNYATADNRASGFLGYADDNWIDGTQSFTFNFVSPGVVAVGYGLTTTQIHEYGHHFGMSHPHDGYDYQANVDYGPEGAYYFAWAGDEVNSMMSYIDLNWDYSQFDRDNANRFQAAAYIRNANVIAANILASPNAGLAMADLQQADNAIGQAKAAMANHNYVATFDYAKRAYEFVRVGAIRAGVQVVASSNGWTVLPAVHGGKNARKKAYSYQDRYGPGTHRSRP
;
A
#
# COMPACT_ATOMS: atom_id res chain seq x y z
N MET A 1 43.42 -56.81 -60.85
CA MET A 1 41.98 -56.50 -60.81
C MET A 1 41.84 -55.04 -60.40
N ARG A 2 41.33 -54.20 -61.30
CA ARG A 2 41.32 -52.73 -61.21
C ARG A 2 39.90 -52.27 -60.86
N LEU A 3 39.77 -51.40 -59.86
CA LEU A 3 38.54 -50.71 -59.48
C LEU A 3 38.09 -49.76 -60.61
N PRO A 4 36.79 -49.67 -60.95
CA PRO A 4 36.24 -48.54 -61.67
C PRO A 4 35.51 -47.57 -60.74
N LEU A 5 35.78 -46.28 -61.00
CA LEU A 5 35.09 -45.08 -60.53
C LEU A 5 33.57 -45.15 -60.77
N LEU A 6 32.80 -44.69 -59.78
CA LEU A 6 31.41 -44.27 -59.95
C LEU A 6 31.34 -42.76 -59.70
N VAL A 7 30.98 -42.02 -60.75
CA VAL A 7 30.80 -40.57 -60.80
C VAL A 7 29.43 -40.24 -60.21
N ALA A 8 29.39 -39.41 -59.16
CA ALA A 8 28.15 -38.85 -58.63
C ALA A 8 27.93 -37.44 -59.18
N VAL A 9 26.82 -37.24 -59.87
CA VAL A 9 26.34 -35.94 -60.38
C VAL A 9 25.67 -35.18 -59.24
N LEU A 10 26.25 -34.03 -58.87
CA LEU A 10 25.71 -33.11 -57.88
C LEU A 10 24.84 -32.06 -58.59
N VAL A 11 23.53 -32.10 -58.36
CA VAL A 11 22.58 -31.06 -58.78
C VAL A 11 22.62 -29.93 -57.75
N GLY A 12 23.17 -28.77 -58.14
CA GLY A 12 23.20 -27.57 -57.30
C GLY A 12 21.84 -26.87 -57.27
N ILE A 13 21.15 -26.92 -56.13
CA ILE A 13 20.00 -26.06 -55.83
C ILE A 13 20.56 -24.72 -55.33
N VAL A 14 20.36 -23.66 -56.11
CA VAL A 14 20.65 -22.27 -55.70
C VAL A 14 19.55 -21.83 -54.73
N LEU A 15 19.81 -21.91 -53.43
CA LEU A 15 19.02 -21.25 -52.39
C LEU A 15 19.36 -19.76 -52.43
N THR A 16 18.45 -18.95 -52.99
CA THR A 16 18.49 -17.49 -52.82
C THR A 16 18.16 -17.16 -51.37
N PHE A 17 19.19 -16.96 -50.55
CA PHE A 17 19.04 -16.32 -49.25
C PHE A 17 18.64 -14.86 -49.48
N THR A 18 17.36 -14.54 -49.30
CA THR A 18 16.96 -13.15 -49.10
C THR A 18 17.55 -12.70 -47.78
N SER A 19 18.63 -11.93 -47.85
CA SER A 19 19.18 -11.18 -46.72
C SER A 19 18.10 -10.24 -46.19
N VAL A 20 17.48 -10.62 -45.06
CA VAL A 20 16.61 -9.72 -44.29
C VAL A 20 17.52 -8.66 -43.70
N THR A 21 17.51 -7.46 -44.29
CA THR A 21 18.12 -6.29 -43.68
C THR A 21 17.48 -6.08 -42.30
N PRO A 22 18.26 -5.88 -41.22
CA PRO A 22 17.68 -5.48 -39.94
C PRO A 22 16.86 -4.21 -40.17
N ALA A 23 15.62 -4.22 -39.69
CA ALA A 23 14.76 -3.03 -39.72
C ALA A 23 15.50 -1.87 -39.04
N ALA A 24 15.40 -0.67 -39.63
CA ALA A 24 15.93 0.53 -38.99
C ALA A 24 15.39 0.63 -37.55
N PRO A 25 16.20 1.06 -36.56
CA PRO A 25 15.69 1.26 -35.21
C PRO A 25 14.46 2.15 -35.24
N PRO A 26 13.41 1.85 -34.44
CA PRO A 26 12.18 2.62 -34.45
C PRO A 26 12.50 4.10 -34.19
N PRO A 27 11.80 5.05 -34.84
CA PRO A 27 12.16 6.47 -34.88
C PRO A 27 11.87 7.23 -33.57
N PHE A 28 11.60 6.54 -32.46
CA PHE A 28 11.05 7.12 -31.24
C PHE A 28 12.14 7.32 -30.19
N ALA A 29 12.10 8.48 -29.50
CA ALA A 29 13.08 8.82 -28.46
C ALA A 29 12.72 8.25 -27.07
N HIS A 30 11.44 7.95 -26.86
CA HIS A 30 10.84 7.69 -25.56
C HIS A 30 9.85 6.51 -25.57
N LEU A 31 9.04 6.36 -26.62
CA LEU A 31 8.21 5.19 -26.86
C LEU A 31 9.12 4.01 -27.19
N ASP A 32 8.91 2.88 -26.51
CA ASP A 32 9.72 1.67 -26.66
C ASP A 32 8.81 0.51 -27.08
N PRO A 33 8.47 0.38 -28.38
CA PRO A 33 7.50 -0.61 -28.85
C PRO A 33 7.84 -2.04 -28.37
N GLY A 34 6.95 -2.62 -27.55
CA GLY A 34 7.08 -3.95 -26.96
C GLY A 34 7.96 -4.03 -25.71
N GLY A 35 8.66 -2.95 -25.36
CA GLY A 35 9.48 -2.85 -24.16
C GLY A 35 8.70 -2.46 -22.90
N PRO A 36 9.32 -2.57 -21.72
CA PRO A 36 8.70 -2.18 -20.46
C PRO A 36 8.54 -0.66 -20.36
N ALA A 37 7.77 -0.19 -19.38
CA ALA A 37 7.89 1.20 -18.96
C ALA A 37 9.30 1.47 -18.40
N ASN A 38 9.77 2.71 -18.56
CA ASN A 38 11.09 3.13 -18.10
C ASN A 38 11.00 4.57 -17.58
N LEU A 39 10.48 4.71 -16.36
CA LEU A 39 10.46 5.95 -15.60
C LEU A 39 11.64 5.97 -14.64
N VAL A 40 12.42 7.05 -14.67
CA VAL A 40 13.58 7.24 -13.79
C VAL A 40 13.32 8.46 -12.92
N GLU A 41 13.54 8.32 -11.62
CA GLU A 41 13.42 9.41 -10.67
C GLU A 41 14.60 9.39 -9.70
N GLN A 42 15.17 10.58 -9.46
CA GLN A 42 16.03 10.80 -8.31
C GLN A 42 15.15 11.37 -7.18
N VAL A 43 14.85 10.54 -6.19
CA VAL A 43 13.95 10.86 -5.08
C VAL A 43 14.73 11.66 -4.03
N PRO A 44 14.38 12.93 -3.77
CA PRO A 44 14.97 13.68 -2.69
C PRO A 44 14.35 13.23 -1.37
N VAL A 45 15.19 12.86 -0.40
CA VAL A 45 14.75 12.47 0.94
C VAL A 45 15.55 13.22 1.99
N GLN A 46 14.85 13.88 2.90
CA GLN A 46 15.43 14.67 3.99
C GLN A 46 15.17 13.97 5.31
N PHE A 47 16.21 13.80 6.13
CA PHE A 47 16.12 13.33 7.50
C PHE A 47 16.50 14.46 8.43
N VAL A 48 15.56 14.87 9.27
CA VAL A 48 15.73 15.94 10.25
C VAL A 48 15.76 15.31 11.63
N PHE A 49 16.90 15.42 12.30
CA PHE A 49 17.07 14.97 13.68
C PHE A 49 16.83 16.15 14.61
N VAL A 50 15.78 16.06 15.44
CA VAL A 50 15.35 17.08 16.39
C VAL A 50 15.60 16.61 17.82
N GLY A 51 16.45 17.31 18.57
CA GLY A 51 16.83 16.88 19.92
C GLY A 51 17.76 15.67 19.98
N TYR A 52 18.37 15.30 18.86
CA TYR A 52 19.50 14.37 18.82
C TYR A 52 20.79 15.13 18.54
N GLU A 53 21.85 14.73 19.23
CA GLU A 53 23.20 15.20 18.94
C GLU A 53 23.86 14.34 17.85
N PRO A 54 24.73 14.90 17.00
CA PRO A 54 25.49 14.13 16.01
C PRO A 54 26.36 13.00 16.60
N GLY A 55 26.65 13.05 17.90
CA GLY A 55 27.32 11.98 18.63
C GLY A 55 26.41 10.81 19.05
N GLN A 56 25.10 11.03 19.13
CA GLN A 56 24.10 10.00 19.45
C GLN A 56 23.64 9.26 18.18
N VAL A 57 23.42 10.02 17.11
CA VAL A 57 23.10 9.48 15.78
C VAL A 57 24.26 9.78 14.85
N ASN A 58 25.04 8.76 14.47
CA ASN A 58 26.15 8.98 13.56
C ASN A 58 25.64 9.05 12.11
N GLN A 59 25.73 10.24 11.50
CA GLN A 59 25.23 10.48 10.15
C GLN A 59 25.79 9.51 9.10
N ALA A 60 27.09 9.21 9.12
CA ALA A 60 27.71 8.33 8.13
C ALA A 60 27.20 6.87 8.28
N ALA A 61 27.10 6.38 9.51
CA ALA A 61 26.59 5.04 9.78
C ALA A 61 25.08 4.91 9.55
N PHE A 62 24.32 5.99 9.75
CA PHE A 62 22.91 6.06 9.38
C PHE A 62 22.75 5.95 7.85
N LEU A 63 23.43 6.83 7.09
CA LEU A 63 23.35 6.85 5.62
C LEU A 63 23.87 5.55 4.98
N ALA A 64 24.85 4.89 5.58
CA ALA A 64 25.39 3.62 5.08
C ALA A 64 24.39 2.45 5.09
N GLN A 65 23.28 2.57 5.83
CA GLN A 65 22.24 1.54 5.91
C GLN A 65 21.07 1.79 4.95
N LEU A 66 20.98 2.98 4.37
CA LEU A 66 19.90 3.36 3.47
C LEU A 66 20.11 2.81 2.05
N PRO A 67 19.04 2.55 1.30
CA PRO A 67 19.16 2.04 -0.05
C PRO A 67 19.71 3.10 -1.01
N THR A 68 20.50 2.69 -2.01
CA THR A 68 20.99 3.62 -3.04
C THR A 68 20.10 3.65 -4.27
N GLN A 69 19.33 2.58 -4.47
CA GLN A 69 18.43 2.39 -5.59
C GLN A 69 17.26 1.51 -5.17
N TYR A 70 16.13 1.67 -5.85
CA TYR A 70 14.95 0.82 -5.66
C TYR A 70 14.24 0.62 -7.00
N LYS A 71 13.78 -0.61 -7.25
CA LYS A 71 12.95 -0.94 -8.41
C LYS A 71 11.70 -1.68 -7.92
N PRO A 72 10.54 -1.04 -7.94
CA PRO A 72 9.31 -1.67 -7.48
C PRO A 72 9.00 -2.94 -8.28
N VAL A 73 8.50 -3.94 -7.56
CA VAL A 73 7.94 -5.16 -8.11
C VAL A 73 6.43 -5.16 -7.90
N ILE A 74 5.69 -5.99 -8.63
CA ILE A 74 4.30 -6.30 -8.27
C ILE A 74 4.34 -7.44 -7.25
N ARG A 75 3.98 -7.17 -5.99
CA ARG A 75 4.23 -8.10 -4.87
C ARG A 75 3.41 -9.38 -4.97
N SER A 76 2.15 -9.30 -5.36
CA SER A 76 1.26 -10.46 -5.56
C SER A 76 1.85 -11.52 -6.51
N ARG A 77 2.65 -11.11 -7.51
CA ARG A 77 3.35 -12.01 -8.43
C ARG A 77 4.40 -12.88 -7.74
N LEU A 78 5.02 -12.36 -6.67
CA LEU A 78 6.08 -13.07 -5.94
C LEU A 78 5.57 -14.37 -5.32
N TRP A 79 4.31 -14.41 -4.88
CA TRP A 79 3.67 -15.62 -4.33
C TRP A 79 3.51 -16.75 -5.35
N TYR A 80 3.70 -16.46 -6.63
CA TYR A 80 3.67 -17.39 -7.75
C TYR A 80 5.07 -17.62 -8.35
N GLY A 81 6.12 -17.12 -7.70
CA GLY A 81 7.50 -17.21 -8.19
C GLY A 81 7.76 -16.32 -9.42
N ILE A 82 6.91 -15.32 -9.65
CA ILE A 82 7.02 -14.39 -10.77
C ILE A 82 7.58 -13.08 -10.24
N VAL A 83 8.72 -12.66 -10.78
CA VAL A 83 9.29 -11.33 -10.50
C VAL A 83 8.93 -10.41 -11.66
N GLU A 84 7.98 -9.52 -11.42
CA GLU A 84 7.54 -8.54 -12.40
C GLU A 84 7.92 -7.14 -11.93
N LEU A 85 8.88 -6.51 -12.62
CA LEU A 85 9.26 -5.13 -12.36
C LEU A 85 8.19 -4.18 -12.89
N LEU A 86 7.89 -3.13 -12.13
CA LEU A 86 6.89 -2.14 -12.50
C LEU A 86 7.32 -1.24 -13.68
N GLY A 87 8.63 -1.07 -13.88
CA GLY A 87 9.18 -0.14 -14.89
C GLY A 87 9.49 1.26 -14.34
N ILE A 88 9.66 1.36 -13.02
CA ILE A 88 10.13 2.56 -12.33
C ILE A 88 11.51 2.27 -11.71
N HIS A 89 12.40 3.25 -11.78
CA HIS A 89 13.76 3.15 -11.28
C HIS A 89 14.08 4.37 -10.41
N TYR A 90 14.17 4.13 -9.11
CA TYR A 90 14.53 5.15 -8.14
C TYR A 90 16.03 5.13 -7.86
N THR A 91 16.59 6.32 -7.77
CA THR A 91 17.84 6.58 -7.02
C THR A 91 17.51 7.59 -5.93
N PHE A 92 18.29 7.61 -4.86
CA PHE A 92 18.00 8.50 -3.73
C PHE A 92 19.06 9.58 -3.57
N ASN A 93 18.60 10.80 -3.26
CA ASN A 93 19.45 11.90 -2.83
C ASN A 93 19.11 12.26 -1.39
N TYR A 94 19.97 11.84 -0.46
CA TYR A 94 19.76 12.00 0.96
C TYR A 94 20.37 13.30 1.50
N GLN A 95 19.57 14.01 2.28
CA GLN A 95 20.02 15.14 3.08
C GLN A 95 19.76 14.85 4.56
N VAL A 96 20.73 15.12 5.42
CA VAL A 96 20.60 14.98 6.87
C VAL A 96 20.82 16.35 7.51
N THR A 97 19.88 16.75 8.37
CA THR A 97 19.94 18.00 9.14
C THR A 97 19.78 17.68 10.62
N TYR A 98 20.69 18.19 11.45
CA TYR A 98 20.51 18.27 12.90
C TYR A 98 20.02 19.68 13.23
N THR A 99 18.96 19.78 14.02
CA THR A 99 18.38 21.08 14.35
C THR A 99 19.24 21.89 15.30
N THR A 100 18.99 23.20 15.35
CA THR A 100 19.63 24.07 16.34
C THR A 100 18.83 24.06 17.63
N ALA A 101 19.49 24.38 18.76
CA ALA A 101 18.80 24.56 20.04
C ALA A 101 17.65 25.59 19.98
N ALA A 102 17.74 26.61 19.11
CA ALA A 102 16.67 27.59 18.93
C ALA A 102 15.42 26.96 18.31
N TYR A 103 15.61 26.09 17.31
CA TYR A 103 14.54 25.34 16.68
C TYR A 103 13.89 24.36 17.66
N GLU A 104 14.73 23.59 18.37
CA GLU A 104 14.28 22.64 19.39
C GLU A 104 13.46 23.33 20.47
N ASN A 105 13.93 24.46 20.99
CA ASN A 105 13.19 25.23 21.97
C ASN A 105 11.82 25.71 21.43
N ALA A 106 11.74 26.06 20.15
CA ALA A 106 10.47 26.46 19.53
C ALA A 106 9.52 25.28 19.37
N LEU A 107 10.00 24.14 18.85
CA LEU A 107 9.19 22.93 18.69
C LEU A 107 8.69 22.43 20.05
N PHE A 108 9.60 22.22 21.01
CA PHE A 108 9.22 21.63 22.30
C PHE A 108 8.36 22.58 23.15
N ALA A 109 8.49 23.90 22.98
CA ALA A 109 7.52 24.85 23.53
C ALA A 109 6.14 24.72 22.87
N ALA A 110 6.09 24.52 21.55
CA ALA A 110 4.84 24.29 20.83
C ALA A 110 4.17 22.97 21.27
N LEU A 111 4.91 21.87 21.34
CA LEU A 111 4.44 20.59 21.88
C LEU A 111 3.91 20.76 23.31
N GLY A 112 4.65 21.45 24.18
CA GLY A 112 4.21 21.73 25.55
C GLY A 112 2.95 22.60 25.67
N ALA A 113 2.68 23.45 24.67
CA ALA A 113 1.47 24.26 24.58
C ALA A 113 0.27 23.47 24.04
N MET A 114 0.50 22.50 23.15
CA MET A 114 -0.51 21.59 22.62
C MET A 114 -0.89 20.47 23.60
N ALA A 115 0.04 20.12 24.49
CA ALA A 115 -0.10 19.01 25.44
C ALA A 115 -1.27 19.17 26.41
N VAL A 116 -2.26 18.29 26.29
CA VAL A 116 -3.43 18.17 27.19
C VAL A 116 -3.24 16.95 28.08
N PRO A 117 -3.34 17.08 29.42
CA PRO A 117 -3.30 15.90 30.30
C PRO A 117 -4.38 14.89 29.92
N GLU A 118 -4.01 13.62 29.82
CA GLU A 118 -4.96 12.53 29.50
C GLU A 118 -6.17 12.51 30.45
N SER A 119 -5.96 12.89 31.71
CA SER A 119 -7.01 12.94 32.74
C SER A 119 -8.16 13.89 32.43
N VAL A 120 -7.93 14.89 31.58
CA VAL A 120 -8.96 15.82 31.09
C VAL A 120 -9.74 15.23 29.93
N VAL A 121 -9.14 14.28 29.20
CA VAL A 121 -9.71 13.67 28.00
C VAL A 121 -10.47 12.39 28.33
N ASP A 122 -9.90 11.46 29.09
CA ASP A 122 -10.53 10.17 29.39
C ASP A 122 -10.49 9.75 30.87
N GLY A 123 -9.99 10.64 31.74
CA GLY A 123 -9.92 10.42 33.18
C GLY A 123 -8.71 9.61 33.67
N ARG A 124 -7.84 9.13 32.77
CA ARG A 124 -6.64 8.37 33.15
C ARG A 124 -5.44 9.28 33.45
N THR A 125 -4.51 8.77 34.24
CA THR A 125 -3.23 9.48 34.45
C THR A 125 -2.22 9.17 33.35
N ARG A 126 -2.35 8.00 32.72
CA ARG A 126 -1.47 7.42 31.72
C ARG A 126 -2.28 6.49 30.82
N THR A 127 -1.75 6.22 29.64
CA THR A 127 -2.33 5.21 28.76
C THR A 127 -2.21 3.83 29.41
N VAL A 128 -3.06 2.90 28.97
CA VAL A 128 -2.99 1.50 29.43
C VAL A 128 -1.60 0.91 29.19
N PHE A 129 -0.97 1.22 28.05
CA PHE A 129 0.34 0.66 27.66
C PHE A 129 1.51 1.28 28.42
N GLN A 130 1.39 2.54 28.84
CA GLN A 130 2.34 3.14 29.77
C GLN A 130 2.24 2.54 31.17
N ASP A 131 1.02 2.23 31.65
CA ASP A 131 0.84 1.50 32.90
C ASP A 131 1.42 0.07 32.80
N LEU A 132 1.21 -0.63 31.67
CA LEU A 132 1.81 -1.94 31.43
C LEU A 132 3.34 -1.88 31.39
N TYR A 133 3.93 -0.90 30.70
CA TYR A 133 5.37 -0.65 30.71
C TYR A 133 5.91 -0.43 32.14
N ASN A 134 5.19 0.35 32.97
CA ASN A 134 5.55 0.57 34.37
C ASN A 134 5.52 -0.71 35.24
N THR A 135 4.92 -1.79 34.78
CA THR A 135 4.99 -3.11 35.46
C THR A 135 6.17 -3.95 35.00
N GLN A 136 6.82 -3.61 33.89
CA GLN A 136 7.89 -4.41 33.29
C GLN A 136 9.12 -4.47 34.19
N ALA A 137 9.72 -5.65 34.29
CA ALA A 137 10.99 -5.86 34.97
C ALA A 137 12.14 -5.26 34.13
N GLY A 138 13.08 -4.58 34.77
CA GLY A 138 14.27 -4.04 34.09
C GLY A 138 14.06 -2.73 33.33
N ARG A 139 12.85 -2.16 33.34
CA ARG A 139 12.57 -0.80 32.84
C ARG A 139 13.47 0.23 33.51
N ARG A 140 13.85 1.28 32.78
CA ARG A 140 14.81 2.28 33.25
C ARG A 140 14.18 3.42 34.04
N ARG A 141 12.88 3.63 33.88
CA ARG A 141 12.10 4.64 34.61
C ARG A 141 10.62 4.29 34.59
N ASP A 142 9.87 4.91 35.49
CA ASP A 142 8.41 4.98 35.39
C ASP A 142 8.00 6.16 34.50
N VAL A 143 6.97 5.93 33.71
CA VAL A 143 6.18 6.97 33.05
C VAL A 143 5.30 7.64 34.12
N GLY A 144 5.28 8.97 34.15
CA GLY A 144 4.60 9.78 35.14
C GLY A 144 3.15 10.10 34.76
N VAL A 145 2.91 11.30 34.25
CA VAL A 145 1.59 11.75 33.76
C VAL A 145 1.67 11.88 32.26
N ASN A 146 0.75 11.24 31.55
CA ASN A 146 0.68 11.33 30.10
C ASN A 146 -0.04 12.60 29.65
N TYR A 147 0.46 13.16 28.56
CA TYR A 147 -0.16 14.23 27.83
C TYR A 147 -0.47 13.76 26.41
N PHE A 148 -1.69 14.02 25.96
CA PHE A 148 -2.05 13.89 24.56
C PHE A 148 -1.64 15.13 23.79
N ILE A 149 -1.08 14.91 22.60
CA ILE A 149 -0.72 15.95 21.64
C ILE A 149 -1.35 15.60 20.30
N ASP A 150 -2.06 16.55 19.70
CA ASP A 150 -2.70 16.36 18.40
C ASP A 150 -1.65 16.22 17.28
N ALA A 151 -1.61 15.04 16.65
CA ALA A 151 -0.60 14.68 15.66
C ALA A 151 -0.71 15.50 14.36
N PRO A 152 -1.92 15.70 13.78
CA PRO A 152 -2.09 16.57 12.61
C PRO A 152 -1.62 18.02 12.86
N THR A 153 -1.88 18.58 14.04
CA THR A 153 -1.41 19.91 14.42
C THR A 153 0.12 19.98 14.48
N VAL A 154 0.79 18.93 14.97
CA VAL A 154 2.26 18.86 15.00
C VAL A 154 2.84 18.76 13.61
N GLU A 155 2.25 17.94 12.72
CA GLU A 155 2.65 17.90 11.32
C GLU A 155 2.55 19.28 10.66
N LYS A 156 1.41 19.98 10.83
CA LYS A 156 1.22 21.35 10.34
C LYS A 156 2.29 22.30 10.88
N TRP A 157 2.62 22.20 12.17
CA TRP A 157 3.67 23.02 12.76
C TRP A 157 5.03 22.77 12.11
N LEU A 158 5.42 21.51 11.89
CA LEU A 158 6.67 21.13 11.22
C LEU A 158 6.72 21.61 9.77
N ILE A 159 5.57 21.60 9.08
CA ILE A 159 5.42 22.11 7.71
C ILE A 159 5.65 23.62 7.65
N ASP A 160 5.08 24.38 8.59
CA ASP A 160 5.15 25.85 8.64
C ASP A 160 6.47 26.38 9.20
N HIS A 161 7.15 25.57 10.00
CA HIS A 161 8.41 25.89 10.62
C HIS A 161 9.46 24.86 10.21
N PRO A 162 9.85 24.77 8.92
CA PRO A 162 10.94 23.90 8.54
C PRO A 162 12.28 24.48 9.04
N PRO A 163 13.21 23.65 9.54
CA PRO A 163 14.56 24.10 9.80
C PRO A 163 15.23 24.65 8.53
N SER A 164 16.26 25.48 8.70
CA SER A 164 17.00 26.04 7.58
C SER A 164 17.52 24.94 6.64
N GLY A 165 17.23 25.08 5.35
CA GLY A 165 17.64 24.12 4.31
C GLY A 165 16.73 22.89 4.16
N VAL A 166 15.64 22.79 4.91
CA VAL A 166 14.62 21.73 4.77
C VAL A 166 13.46 22.24 3.91
N ASP A 167 13.07 21.46 2.90
CA ASP A 167 11.93 21.74 2.01
C ASP A 167 10.84 20.69 2.20
N THR A 168 9.79 21.02 2.94
CA THR A 168 8.70 20.09 3.31
C THR A 168 7.81 19.66 2.15
N ARG A 169 8.03 20.22 0.94
CA ARG A 169 7.41 19.72 -0.30
C ARG A 169 8.08 18.44 -0.81
N ARG A 170 9.25 18.07 -0.28
CA ARG A 170 10.00 16.84 -0.59
C ARG A 170 9.79 15.83 0.54
N ASN A 171 10.03 14.55 0.26
CA ASN A 171 9.96 13.50 1.28
C ASN A 171 10.86 13.85 2.47
N THR A 172 10.25 14.05 3.63
CA THR A 172 10.92 14.56 4.83
C THR A 172 10.49 13.77 6.04
N VAL A 173 11.46 13.18 6.73
CA VAL A 173 11.26 12.51 8.01
C VAL A 173 11.81 13.38 9.12
N PHE A 174 10.99 13.70 10.11
CA PHE A 174 11.44 14.31 11.36
C PHE A 174 11.58 13.22 12.43
N PHE A 175 12.81 12.87 12.77
CA PHE A 175 13.09 12.07 13.96
C PHE A 175 13.17 12.98 15.17
N ILE A 176 12.26 12.81 16.13
CA ILE A 176 12.13 13.69 17.29
C ILE A 176 12.62 12.95 18.56
N ASN A 177 13.25 13.71 19.45
CA ASN A 177 13.61 13.30 20.79
C ASN A 177 13.52 14.50 21.76
N TRP A 178 12.45 14.57 22.54
CA TRP A 178 12.28 15.55 23.62
C TRP A 178 12.97 15.12 24.92
N TRP A 179 13.32 13.83 25.06
CA TRP A 179 13.87 13.31 26.31
C TRP A 179 15.22 13.95 26.69
N GLY A 180 15.43 14.13 28.00
CA GLY A 180 16.63 14.74 28.57
C GLY A 180 16.55 16.25 28.76
N ARG A 181 15.49 16.90 28.23
CA ARG A 181 15.21 18.31 28.46
C ARG A 181 14.45 18.54 29.77
N GLY A 182 14.65 19.70 30.40
CA GLY A 182 13.95 20.07 31.64
C GLY A 182 12.46 20.39 31.47
N ASP A 183 12.01 20.60 30.23
CA ASP A 183 10.61 20.85 29.86
C ASP A 183 9.92 19.60 29.30
N PHE A 184 10.58 18.44 29.30
CA PHE A 184 10.05 17.17 28.82
C PHE A 184 8.74 16.79 29.54
N ARG A 185 7.80 16.23 28.77
CA ARG A 185 6.56 15.62 29.27
C ARG A 185 6.43 14.21 28.71
N ASP A 186 6.01 13.27 29.54
CA ASP A 186 5.56 11.96 29.04
C ASP A 186 4.31 12.19 28.18
N HIS A 187 4.34 11.72 26.94
CA HIS A 187 3.29 12.02 25.98
C HIS A 187 3.08 10.90 24.98
N THR A 188 1.89 10.89 24.39
CA THR A 188 1.56 10.16 23.17
C THR A 188 0.84 11.10 22.22
N TYR A 189 0.94 10.83 20.93
CA TYR A 189 0.15 11.55 19.95
C TYR A 189 -1.22 10.92 19.75
N ILE A 190 -2.15 11.73 19.26
CA ILE A 190 -3.54 11.37 19.00
C ILE A 190 -4.02 11.97 17.68
N LYS A 191 -5.01 11.33 17.07
CA LYS A 191 -5.93 11.92 16.09
C LYS A 191 -7.33 11.47 16.51
N PHE A 192 -8.25 12.43 16.64
CA PHE A 192 -9.65 12.21 17.02
C PHE A 192 -10.56 12.79 15.93
N ASP A 193 -11.88 12.67 16.14
CA ASP A 193 -12.93 13.35 15.37
C ASP A 193 -13.12 12.81 13.94
N GLU A 194 -12.67 11.58 13.70
CA GLU A 194 -12.88 10.84 12.45
C GLU A 194 -13.49 9.46 12.74
N PRO A 195 -14.77 9.42 13.13
CA PRO A 195 -15.45 8.18 13.44
C PRO A 195 -15.68 7.32 12.19
N ASP A 196 -15.77 6.01 12.39
CA ASP A 196 -16.28 5.12 11.35
C ASP A 196 -17.66 5.63 10.86
N PRO A 197 -17.85 5.82 9.54
CA PRO A 197 -19.01 6.52 9.00
C PRO A 197 -20.32 5.75 9.18
N ASP A 198 -20.22 4.44 9.32
CA ASP A 198 -21.37 3.55 9.37
C ASP A 198 -21.85 3.31 10.81
N THR A 199 -20.92 3.31 11.78
CA THR A 199 -21.23 3.04 13.19
C THR A 199 -21.11 4.27 14.10
N GLY A 200 -20.44 5.33 13.64
CA GLY A 200 -20.13 6.52 14.43
C GLY A 200 -19.05 6.31 15.51
N TYR A 201 -18.31 5.19 15.46
CA TYR A 201 -17.31 4.88 16.47
C TYR A 201 -15.97 5.58 16.18
N ASP A 202 -15.58 6.52 17.03
CA ASP A 202 -14.27 7.18 16.96
C ASP A 202 -13.20 6.31 17.64
N PHE A 203 -12.40 5.59 16.84
CA PHE A 203 -11.33 4.74 17.34
C PHE A 203 -10.24 5.53 18.05
N GLY A 204 -9.85 6.67 17.49
CA GLY A 204 -8.86 7.57 18.07
C GLY A 204 -9.26 7.99 19.49
N ARG A 205 -10.52 8.38 19.68
CA ARG A 205 -11.06 8.81 20.99
C ARG A 205 -11.24 7.66 21.96
N ASN A 206 -11.75 6.52 21.48
CA ASN A 206 -12.30 5.47 22.34
C ASN A 206 -11.35 4.28 22.58
N ARG A 207 -10.26 4.14 21.82
CA ARG A 207 -9.30 3.02 21.96
C ARG A 207 -7.94 3.49 22.49
N GLN A 208 -7.41 2.78 23.48
CA GLN A 208 -6.07 3.07 24.03
C GLN A 208 -4.95 2.57 23.12
N THR A 209 -5.25 1.62 22.25
CA THR A 209 -4.37 1.08 21.22
C THR A 209 -4.11 2.05 20.06
N ARG A 210 -4.89 3.14 19.95
CA ARG A 210 -4.83 4.13 18.86
C ARG A 210 -4.03 5.37 19.23
N LYS A 211 -3.12 5.20 20.18
CA LYS A 211 -2.19 6.26 20.60
C LYS A 211 -0.88 5.99 19.89
N ILE A 212 -0.28 7.03 19.33
CA ILE A 212 0.81 6.90 18.35
C ILE A 212 2.05 7.68 18.81
N ILE A 213 3.17 7.42 18.15
CA ILE A 213 4.46 8.11 18.34
C ILE A 213 4.97 8.79 17.07
N GLY A 214 4.26 8.65 15.96
CA GLY A 214 4.51 9.27 14.67
C GLY A 214 3.22 9.63 13.96
N TRP A 215 3.35 10.45 12.92
CA TRP A 215 2.23 10.83 12.05
C TRP A 215 2.75 11.56 10.81
N GLY A 216 1.96 11.54 9.73
CA GLY A 216 2.08 12.49 8.65
C GLY A 216 1.44 12.03 7.36
N GLY A 217 1.71 12.75 6.27
CA GLY A 217 1.16 12.47 4.96
C GLY A 217 -0.22 13.08 4.74
N THR A 218 -0.65 14.01 5.59
CA THR A 218 -1.96 14.69 5.45
C THR A 218 -2.02 15.45 4.13
N THR A 219 -3.13 15.33 3.42
CA THR A 219 -3.29 15.96 2.10
C THR A 219 -3.80 17.39 2.25
N PRO A 220 -3.69 18.22 1.20
CA PRO A 220 -4.23 19.59 1.26
C PRO A 220 -5.75 19.65 1.35
N ASP A 221 -6.41 18.63 0.82
CA ASP A 221 -7.85 18.53 0.61
C ASP A 221 -8.59 17.62 1.59
N ASP A 222 -7.87 16.87 2.43
CA ASP A 222 -8.41 16.10 3.58
C ASP A 222 -9.43 16.93 4.39
N GLU A 223 -10.61 16.35 4.56
CA GLU A 223 -11.84 17.03 4.95
C GLU A 223 -11.82 17.46 6.43
N GLU A 224 -11.17 16.67 7.28
CA GLU A 224 -11.13 16.86 8.74
C GLU A 224 -9.93 17.70 9.16
N THR A 225 -8.75 17.39 8.61
CA THR A 225 -7.46 17.87 9.06
C THR A 225 -6.56 18.40 7.95
N GLY A 226 -7.10 18.64 6.75
CA GLY A 226 -6.35 19.04 5.58
C GLY A 226 -5.41 20.24 5.76
N LEU A 227 -4.33 20.22 4.97
CA LEU A 227 -3.31 21.27 4.97
C LEU A 227 -3.80 22.56 4.28
N GLY A 228 -4.89 22.50 3.52
CA GLY A 228 -5.53 23.64 2.86
C GLY A 228 -4.54 24.46 2.03
N GLY A 229 -4.46 25.77 2.34
CA GLY A 229 -3.61 26.73 1.63
C GLY A 229 -2.10 26.45 1.69
N LEU A 230 -1.65 25.52 2.55
CA LEU A 230 -0.25 25.08 2.55
C LEU A 230 0.07 24.29 1.28
N GLY A 231 -0.90 23.61 0.67
CA GLY A 231 -0.70 22.77 -0.51
C GLY A 231 0.13 21.52 -0.22
N VAL A 232 0.50 20.79 -1.27
CA VAL A 232 1.15 19.46 -1.16
C VAL A 232 2.43 19.49 -0.32
N ARG A 233 2.49 18.63 0.70
CA ARG A 233 3.64 18.40 1.58
C ARG A 233 3.86 16.91 1.79
N ARG A 234 5.10 16.54 2.11
CA ARG A 234 5.55 15.13 2.22
C ARG A 234 6.30 14.95 3.52
N VAL A 235 5.61 15.20 4.62
CA VAL A 235 6.18 15.16 5.97
C VAL A 235 5.66 13.92 6.69
N TRP A 236 6.56 13.26 7.40
CA TRP A 236 6.22 12.24 8.39
C TRP A 236 7.16 12.43 9.58
N PHE A 237 6.65 12.41 10.80
CA PHE A 237 7.49 12.47 12.00
C PHE A 237 7.42 11.16 12.77
N HIS A 238 8.51 10.87 13.48
CA HIS A 238 8.63 9.74 14.38
C HIS A 238 9.37 10.20 15.64
N ASP A 239 8.66 10.29 16.76
CA ASP A 239 9.18 10.72 18.04
C ASP A 239 9.47 9.52 18.95
N LEU A 240 10.74 9.16 19.07
CA LEU A 240 11.14 8.04 19.93
C LEU A 240 11.06 8.40 21.43
N SER A 241 10.81 9.66 21.77
CA SER A 241 10.54 10.10 23.15
C SER A 241 9.06 10.10 23.52
N ALA A 242 8.17 9.92 22.54
CA ALA A 242 6.75 9.64 22.76
C ALA A 242 6.53 8.15 23.12
N GLY A 243 5.36 7.85 23.68
CA GLY A 243 5.00 6.49 24.07
C GLY A 243 5.40 6.16 25.51
N PRO A 244 5.61 4.88 25.84
CA PRO A 244 5.35 3.73 24.96
C PRO A 244 3.85 3.56 24.63
N GLU A 245 3.55 2.90 23.52
CA GLU A 245 2.22 2.72 22.94
C GLU A 245 2.03 1.26 22.44
N SER A 246 0.82 0.92 21.99
CA SER A 246 0.44 -0.47 21.71
C SER A 246 0.84 -1.00 20.34
N TRP A 247 0.76 -0.16 19.32
CA TRP A 247 0.80 -0.50 17.90
C TRP A 247 2.15 -1.08 17.50
N THR A 248 3.24 -0.54 18.03
CA THR A 248 4.59 -1.09 17.82
C THR A 248 5.05 -2.03 18.95
N ASP A 249 4.18 -2.29 19.94
CA ASP A 249 4.48 -3.00 21.19
C ASP A 249 5.78 -2.54 21.87
N ASN A 250 6.12 -1.26 21.73
CA ASN A 250 7.34 -0.68 22.30
C ASN A 250 7.29 -0.56 23.85
N TRP A 251 6.15 -0.90 24.47
CA TRP A 251 5.94 -0.99 25.90
C TRP A 251 6.47 -2.31 26.52
N ASP A 252 6.47 -3.41 25.78
CA ASP A 252 6.81 -4.74 26.32
C ASP A 252 8.29 -5.06 26.18
N ILE A 253 9.12 -4.60 27.12
CA ILE A 253 10.57 -4.81 27.04
C ILE A 253 11.04 -6.18 27.57
N THR A 254 10.12 -7.06 28.01
CA THR A 254 10.48 -8.32 28.69
C THR A 254 10.11 -9.57 27.92
N ASN A 255 9.04 -9.53 27.11
CA ASN A 255 8.69 -10.63 26.24
C ASN A 255 9.46 -10.52 24.92
N ALA A 256 10.08 -11.61 24.46
CA ALA A 256 10.76 -11.60 23.17
C ALA A 256 9.78 -11.74 22.00
N ASP A 257 8.66 -12.45 22.19
CA ASP A 257 7.69 -12.88 21.18
C ASP A 257 6.31 -12.34 21.58
N VAL A 258 5.93 -11.19 21.04
CA VAL A 258 4.71 -10.46 21.43
C VAL A 258 3.48 -10.81 20.61
N ASP A 259 3.66 -11.43 19.45
CA ASP A 259 2.55 -11.93 18.62
C ASP A 259 2.25 -13.42 18.82
N GLY A 260 3.15 -14.16 19.48
CA GLY A 260 2.99 -15.56 19.86
C GLY A 260 3.33 -16.56 18.75
N ASP A 261 4.07 -16.14 17.72
CA ASP A 261 4.44 -16.99 16.58
C ASP A 261 5.67 -17.88 16.84
N GLY A 262 6.34 -17.71 18.00
CA GLY A 262 7.53 -18.44 18.41
C GLY A 262 8.85 -17.82 17.95
N LEU A 263 8.83 -16.66 17.31
CA LEU A 263 10.00 -15.87 16.89
C LEU A 263 10.11 -14.60 17.74
N ALA A 264 11.31 -14.02 17.76
CA ALA A 264 11.54 -12.80 18.53
C ALA A 264 11.24 -11.55 17.70
N ASP A 265 10.46 -10.63 18.26
CA ASP A 265 9.99 -9.41 17.63
C ASP A 265 10.91 -8.22 17.91
N TYR A 266 11.45 -7.66 16.83
CA TYR A 266 12.37 -6.54 16.86
C TYR A 266 11.63 -5.23 17.04
N ARG A 267 11.61 -4.73 18.27
CA ARG A 267 10.86 -3.53 18.67
C ARG A 267 11.80 -2.41 19.12
N LEU A 268 11.33 -1.18 18.98
CA LEU A 268 12.08 0.03 19.29
C LEU A 268 11.42 0.69 20.50
N PRO A 269 11.94 0.46 21.72
CA PRO A 269 11.38 1.07 22.92
C PRO A 269 11.59 2.60 22.93
N PRO A 270 10.93 3.34 23.84
CA PRO A 270 11.18 4.76 24.01
C PRO A 270 12.66 5.07 24.28
N VAL A 271 13.10 6.26 23.87
CA VAL A 271 14.51 6.68 23.81
C VAL A 271 15.27 6.55 25.13
N TRP A 272 14.61 6.65 26.28
CA TRP A 272 15.27 6.46 27.59
C TRP A 272 15.74 5.02 27.80
N GLU A 273 15.14 4.02 27.14
CA GLU A 273 15.62 2.64 27.12
C GLU A 273 16.89 2.45 26.28
N TYR A 274 17.33 3.46 25.53
CA TYR A 274 18.65 3.53 24.89
C TYR A 274 19.65 4.31 25.74
N LEU A 275 19.21 5.44 26.31
CA LEU A 275 20.10 6.46 26.87
C LEU A 275 20.37 6.29 28.36
N ILE A 276 19.52 5.57 29.10
CA ILE A 276 19.78 5.19 30.49
C ILE A 276 20.56 3.87 30.51
N ALA A 277 21.64 3.84 31.28
CA ALA A 277 22.53 2.68 31.35
C ALA A 277 21.78 1.39 31.71
N GLY A 278 22.05 0.35 30.91
CA GLY A 278 21.47 -0.99 31.06
C GLY A 278 20.04 -1.15 30.54
N GLY A 279 19.48 -0.15 29.83
CA GLY A 279 18.17 -0.25 29.19
C GLY A 279 18.05 -1.40 28.18
N HIS A 280 16.83 -1.63 27.71
CA HIS A 280 16.51 -2.71 26.78
C HIS A 280 17.40 -2.69 25.52
N ARG A 281 17.77 -1.48 25.05
CA ARG A 281 18.67 -1.28 23.92
C ARG A 281 19.95 -0.57 24.36
N PRO A 282 21.13 -0.95 23.86
CA PRO A 282 22.32 -0.14 24.09
C PRO A 282 22.25 1.16 23.27
N ALA A 283 22.78 2.27 23.81
CA ALA A 283 22.85 3.56 23.09
C ALA A 283 23.48 3.45 21.69
N SER A 284 24.44 2.53 21.49
CA SER A 284 25.09 2.28 20.20
C SER A 284 24.15 1.72 19.13
N ALA A 285 22.98 1.19 19.50
CA ALA A 285 22.00 0.67 18.56
C ALA A 285 21.12 1.77 17.93
N LEU A 286 20.99 2.93 18.59
CA LEU A 286 20.08 4.00 18.19
C LEU A 286 20.24 4.41 16.73
N THR A 287 21.49 4.61 16.27
CA THR A 287 21.76 4.96 14.87
C THR A 287 21.25 3.92 13.88
N GLY A 288 21.43 2.63 14.20
CA GLY A 288 20.96 1.53 13.35
C GLY A 288 19.44 1.38 13.36
N ASP A 289 18.81 1.58 14.51
CA ASP A 289 17.36 1.46 14.64
C ASP A 289 16.63 2.60 13.93
N LEU A 290 17.10 3.84 14.04
CA LEU A 290 16.55 4.96 13.25
C LEU A 290 16.80 4.75 11.75
N ALA A 291 17.94 4.17 11.35
CA ALA A 291 18.19 3.83 9.95
C ALA A 291 17.26 2.73 9.43
N LYS A 292 16.84 1.78 10.29
CA LYS A 292 15.83 0.78 9.95
C LYS A 292 14.47 1.42 9.70
N VAL A 293 14.02 2.31 10.59
CA VAL A 293 12.77 3.07 10.38
C VAL A 293 12.85 3.88 9.09
N ALA A 294 13.97 4.59 8.86
CA ALA A 294 14.16 5.35 7.63
C ALA A 294 14.08 4.49 6.36
N ARG A 295 14.73 3.33 6.33
CA ARG A 295 14.76 2.44 5.17
C ARG A 295 13.45 1.68 4.98
N TYR A 296 13.08 0.89 5.98
CA TYR A 296 12.00 -0.09 5.86
C TYR A 296 10.63 0.51 6.11
N VAL A 297 10.51 1.67 6.75
CA VAL A 297 9.21 2.35 6.92
C VAL A 297 9.12 3.51 5.94
N ALA A 298 9.88 4.58 6.17
CA ALA A 298 9.71 5.80 5.38
C ALA A 298 10.01 5.60 3.89
N ILE A 299 11.15 5.02 3.51
CA ILE A 299 11.51 4.87 2.09
C ILE A 299 10.70 3.76 1.41
N ASN A 300 10.72 2.56 1.97
CA ASN A 300 10.17 1.37 1.31
C ASN A 300 8.65 1.27 1.41
N LEU A 301 7.99 1.84 2.42
CA LEU A 301 6.54 1.73 2.60
C LEU A 301 5.82 3.02 2.21
N LEU A 302 6.37 4.18 2.60
CA LEU A 302 5.71 5.47 2.31
C LEU A 302 6.18 6.07 0.98
N PHE A 303 7.47 6.27 0.77
CA PHE A 303 7.94 7.12 -0.33
C PHE A 303 8.05 6.42 -1.68
N THR A 304 8.43 5.14 -1.69
CA THR A 304 8.69 4.34 -2.90
C THR A 304 8.24 2.87 -2.80
N PRO A 305 7.03 2.57 -2.29
CA PRO A 305 6.54 1.21 -2.17
C PRO A 305 6.47 0.45 -3.48
N SER A 306 6.42 -0.87 -3.33
CA SER A 306 6.02 -1.79 -4.38
C SER A 306 4.50 -1.98 -4.35
N PRO A 307 3.80 -1.91 -5.49
CA PRO A 307 2.35 -2.16 -5.50
C PRO A 307 2.04 -3.61 -5.13
N LEU A 308 0.92 -3.82 -4.44
CA LEU A 308 0.45 -5.16 -4.11
C LEU A 308 0.00 -5.89 -5.37
N TYR A 309 -0.98 -5.33 -6.06
CA TYR A 309 -1.54 -5.85 -7.30
C TYR A 309 -1.07 -5.10 -8.56
N PRO A 310 -1.15 -5.73 -9.76
CA PRO A 310 -0.79 -5.07 -11.00
C PRO A 310 -1.56 -3.76 -11.22
N PRO A 311 -0.90 -2.59 -11.37
CA PRO A 311 -1.62 -1.33 -11.61
C PRO A 311 -2.33 -1.26 -12.98
N ALA A 312 -2.01 -2.18 -13.90
CA ALA A 312 -2.75 -2.36 -15.14
C ALA A 312 -3.90 -3.35 -14.87
N ILE A 313 -5.12 -2.83 -14.65
CA ILE A 313 -6.29 -3.64 -14.26
C ILE A 313 -6.73 -4.61 -15.38
N THR A 314 -6.85 -4.14 -16.62
CA THR A 314 -7.31 -4.94 -17.78
C THR A 314 -6.40 -4.84 -19.01
N PRO A 315 -5.09 -5.16 -18.91
CA PRO A 315 -4.16 -5.04 -20.03
C PRO A 315 -4.63 -5.89 -21.23
N ASN A 316 -4.58 -5.44 -22.49
CA ASN A 316 -3.98 -4.19 -22.97
C ASN A 316 -4.98 -3.02 -23.10
N ARG A 317 -6.23 -3.19 -22.66
CA ARG A 317 -7.26 -2.14 -22.68
C ARG A 317 -7.54 -1.68 -21.26
N LEU A 318 -6.76 -0.72 -20.78
CA LEU A 318 -7.04 -0.03 -19.52
C LEU A 318 -8.39 0.72 -19.61
N PRO A 319 -9.21 0.68 -18.54
CA PRO A 319 -10.56 1.22 -18.56
C PRO A 319 -10.55 2.75 -18.51
N ALA A 320 -11.48 3.37 -19.24
CA ALA A 320 -11.71 4.82 -19.16
C ALA A 320 -12.66 5.22 -18.02
N SER A 321 -13.42 4.27 -17.47
CA SER A 321 -14.29 4.41 -16.29
C SER A 321 -14.39 3.09 -15.57
N ILE A 322 -14.63 3.12 -14.25
CA ILE A 322 -14.81 1.93 -13.42
C ILE A 322 -16.14 2.04 -12.68
N ASN A 323 -16.88 0.93 -12.66
CA ASN A 323 -18.02 0.74 -11.77
C ASN A 323 -17.54 0.02 -10.50
N LEU A 324 -17.82 0.59 -9.34
CA LEU A 324 -17.64 -0.08 -8.05
C LEU A 324 -18.90 -0.89 -7.79
N ASP A 325 -18.84 -2.19 -8.01
CA ASP A 325 -20.00 -3.08 -8.00
C ASP A 325 -20.12 -3.79 -6.64
N LEU A 326 -21.06 -3.32 -5.82
CA LEU A 326 -21.19 -3.69 -4.42
C LEU A 326 -22.29 -4.75 -4.25
N ASN A 327 -21.87 -5.97 -3.97
CA ASN A 327 -22.75 -7.13 -3.88
C ASN A 327 -22.84 -7.65 -2.45
N THR A 328 -24.00 -7.53 -1.81
CA THR A 328 -24.16 -7.85 -0.38
C THR A 328 -24.98 -9.12 -0.17
N TYR A 329 -24.34 -10.19 0.33
CA TYR A 329 -25.03 -11.39 0.77
C TYR A 329 -25.70 -11.15 2.14
N GLU A 330 -27.02 -10.94 2.12
CA GLU A 330 -27.83 -10.62 3.30
C GLU A 330 -28.18 -11.86 4.15
N GLY A 331 -27.21 -12.31 4.96
CA GLY A 331 -27.33 -13.44 5.89
C GLY A 331 -27.66 -13.05 7.33
N TRP A 332 -27.63 -11.76 7.68
CA TRP A 332 -27.95 -11.27 9.02
C TRP A 332 -29.46 -11.04 9.16
N ARG A 333 -30.14 -12.03 9.76
CA ARG A 333 -31.60 -11.99 9.94
C ARG A 333 -32.09 -10.68 10.61
N GLY A 334 -32.94 -9.96 9.89
CA GLY A 334 -33.64 -8.78 10.40
C GLY A 334 -32.84 -7.48 10.29
N VAL A 335 -31.66 -7.54 9.67
CA VAL A 335 -30.83 -6.39 9.30
C VAL A 335 -30.72 -6.40 7.79
N ASN A 336 -30.72 -5.21 7.19
CA ASN A 336 -30.26 -5.00 5.83
C ASN A 336 -28.91 -4.30 5.97
N ALA A 337 -27.82 -5.01 5.74
CA ALA A 337 -26.48 -4.50 6.02
C ALA A 337 -26.02 -3.50 4.96
N SER A 338 -26.39 -3.70 3.68
CA SER A 338 -26.12 -2.72 2.64
C SER A 338 -26.81 -1.38 2.91
N GLU A 339 -28.02 -1.39 3.47
CA GLU A 339 -28.71 -0.14 3.84
C GLU A 339 -28.19 0.50 5.14
N GLN A 340 -27.71 -0.28 6.11
CA GLN A 340 -27.41 0.22 7.46
C GLN A 340 -25.94 0.49 7.73
N TYR A 341 -25.04 -0.24 7.06
CA TYR A 341 -23.62 -0.24 7.39
C TYR A 341 -22.75 0.03 6.17
N GLN A 342 -23.28 0.78 5.20
CA GLN A 342 -22.58 1.13 3.98
C GLN A 342 -22.92 2.55 3.55
N THR A 343 -21.91 3.28 3.09
CA THR A 343 -22.01 4.68 2.64
C THR A 343 -21.34 4.81 1.25
N PRO A 344 -22.03 4.43 0.16
CA PRO A 344 -21.41 4.33 -1.18
C PRO A 344 -20.90 5.65 -1.76
N ALA A 345 -21.56 6.76 -1.45
CA ALA A 345 -21.15 8.08 -1.96
C ALA A 345 -19.75 8.47 -1.49
N LEU A 346 -19.46 8.16 -0.22
CA LEU A 346 -18.16 8.33 0.39
C LEU A 346 -17.13 7.35 -0.20
N LEU A 347 -17.51 6.08 -0.39
CA LEU A 347 -16.61 5.11 -1.02
C LEU A 347 -16.09 5.63 -2.38
N VAL A 348 -16.98 6.19 -3.19
CA VAL A 348 -16.61 6.81 -4.47
C VAL A 348 -15.71 8.04 -4.27
N GLN A 349 -15.99 8.88 -3.27
CA GLN A 349 -15.18 10.05 -2.93
C GLN A 349 -13.73 9.63 -2.63
N GLU A 350 -13.53 8.70 -1.69
CA GLU A 350 -12.19 8.30 -1.24
C GLU A 350 -11.41 7.52 -2.31
N ILE A 351 -12.05 6.60 -3.04
CA ILE A 351 -11.36 5.86 -4.11
C ILE A 351 -10.95 6.76 -5.28
N SER A 352 -11.68 7.87 -5.51
CA SER A 352 -11.32 8.83 -6.55
C SER A 352 -10.01 9.56 -6.28
N GLU A 353 -9.49 9.51 -5.05
CA GLU A 353 -8.24 10.17 -4.66
C GLU A 353 -7.00 9.51 -5.23
N VAL A 354 -6.96 8.17 -5.24
CA VAL A 354 -5.79 7.39 -5.69
C VAL A 354 -5.90 6.95 -7.14
N HIS A 355 -7.04 7.11 -7.79
CA HIS A 355 -7.21 6.66 -9.16
C HIS A 355 -7.99 7.68 -9.99
N ARG A 356 -7.30 8.31 -10.93
CA ARG A 356 -7.78 9.54 -11.59
C ARG A 356 -8.57 9.26 -12.87
N ILE A 357 -9.60 8.41 -12.77
CA ILE A 357 -10.62 8.21 -13.80
C ILE A 357 -12.02 8.27 -13.17
N PRO A 358 -13.08 8.48 -13.96
CA PRO A 358 -14.44 8.49 -13.45
C PRO A 358 -14.86 7.16 -12.82
N TYR A 359 -15.55 7.28 -11.69
CA TYR A 359 -16.21 6.20 -10.99
C TYR A 359 -17.73 6.35 -11.00
N ASN A 360 -18.42 5.23 -11.11
CA ASN A 360 -19.79 5.05 -10.65
C ASN A 360 -19.83 3.91 -9.64
N VAL A 361 -20.98 3.80 -8.97
CA VAL A 361 -21.23 2.78 -7.95
C VAL A 361 -22.67 2.31 -8.11
N ASP A 362 -22.86 1.01 -7.95
CA ASP A 362 -24.15 0.36 -7.81
C ASP A 362 -24.08 -0.72 -6.73
N GLU A 363 -25.27 -1.13 -6.31
CA GLU A 363 -25.47 -2.01 -5.18
C GLU A 363 -26.53 -3.06 -5.52
N GLU A 364 -26.23 -4.32 -5.20
CA GLU A 364 -27.17 -5.44 -5.29
C GLU A 364 -27.18 -6.27 -4.00
N ASP A 365 -28.37 -6.53 -3.49
CA ASP A 365 -28.58 -7.49 -2.40
C ASP A 365 -28.71 -8.91 -2.96
N LEU A 366 -27.79 -9.78 -2.55
CA LEU A 366 -27.74 -11.19 -2.91
C LEU A 366 -28.32 -12.07 -1.80
N THR A 367 -28.96 -13.17 -2.19
CA THR A 367 -29.51 -14.13 -1.22
C THR A 367 -28.38 -14.98 -0.62
N PHE A 368 -28.25 -14.97 0.72
CA PHE A 368 -27.31 -15.82 1.45
C PHE A 368 -27.90 -17.22 1.78
N ASP A 369 -28.14 -18.03 0.76
CA ASP A 369 -28.65 -19.39 0.91
C ASP A 369 -27.93 -20.40 -0.01
N GLY A 370 -28.50 -21.61 -0.12
CA GLY A 370 -28.05 -22.62 -1.08
C GLY A 370 -26.54 -22.84 -1.12
N GLU A 371 -25.98 -22.71 -2.32
CA GLU A 371 -24.57 -22.90 -2.60
C GLU A 371 -23.70 -21.77 -2.06
N ALA A 372 -24.13 -20.50 -2.13
CA ALA A 372 -23.42 -19.35 -1.55
C ALA A 372 -23.11 -19.58 -0.07
N ARG A 373 -24.15 -19.91 0.71
CA ARG A 373 -24.03 -20.19 2.15
C ARG A 373 -23.18 -21.42 2.42
N ASN A 374 -23.29 -22.46 1.59
CA ASN A 374 -22.49 -23.67 1.73
C ASN A 374 -20.99 -23.39 1.50
N CYS A 375 -20.65 -22.73 0.40
CA CYS A 375 -19.26 -22.38 0.08
C CYS A 375 -18.65 -21.45 1.13
N TYR A 376 -19.40 -20.47 1.62
CA TYR A 376 -18.97 -19.62 2.73
C TYR A 376 -18.72 -20.40 4.02
N THR A 377 -19.63 -21.32 4.38
CA THR A 377 -19.46 -22.15 5.59
C THR A 377 -18.24 -23.08 5.48
N LEU A 378 -17.98 -23.62 4.29
CA LEU A 378 -16.80 -24.43 4.02
C LEU A 378 -15.52 -23.58 4.05
N TRP A 379 -15.57 -22.36 3.51
CA TRP A 379 -14.48 -21.40 3.53
C TRP A 379 -14.02 -21.06 4.95
N LEU A 380 -14.95 -20.80 5.89
CA LEU A 380 -14.64 -20.55 7.31
C LEU A 380 -13.79 -21.65 7.96
N ASN A 381 -13.85 -22.87 7.42
CA ASN A 381 -13.15 -24.04 7.94
C ASN A 381 -12.05 -24.52 6.98
N GLU A 382 -11.70 -23.72 5.98
CA GLU A 382 -10.76 -24.04 4.89
C GLU A 382 -11.05 -25.38 4.16
N ASN A 383 -12.32 -25.78 4.10
CA ASN A 383 -12.77 -26.95 3.34
C ASN A 383 -13.13 -26.55 1.91
N GLU A 384 -12.90 -27.43 0.94
CA GLU A 384 -13.15 -27.13 -0.48
C GLU A 384 -14.64 -27.24 -0.83
N CYS A 385 -15.21 -26.18 -1.42
CA CYS A 385 -16.57 -26.21 -2.00
C CYS A 385 -16.59 -26.89 -3.37
N TYR A 386 -15.49 -26.77 -4.12
CA TYR A 386 -15.32 -27.31 -5.48
C TYR A 386 -14.13 -28.29 -5.56
N PRO A 387 -14.21 -29.49 -4.94
CA PRO A 387 -13.08 -30.43 -4.83
C PRO A 387 -12.58 -30.98 -6.17
N ALA A 388 -13.34 -30.79 -7.25
CA ALA A 388 -12.91 -31.18 -8.60
C ALA A 388 -11.98 -30.13 -9.25
N ARG A 389 -11.81 -28.95 -8.67
CA ARG A 389 -10.97 -27.86 -9.20
C ARG A 389 -9.68 -27.72 -8.38
N PRO A 390 -8.58 -27.24 -8.97
CA PRO A 390 -7.27 -27.20 -8.31
C PRO A 390 -7.10 -25.99 -7.38
N TYR A 391 -8.06 -25.76 -6.48
CA TYR A 391 -8.06 -24.62 -5.57
C TYR A 391 -8.17 -25.08 -4.11
N PRO A 392 -7.53 -24.41 -3.15
CA PRO A 392 -7.69 -24.72 -1.73
C PRO A 392 -9.03 -24.18 -1.21
N GLY A 393 -9.46 -24.61 -0.02
CA GLY A 393 -10.71 -24.16 0.58
C GLY A 393 -10.83 -22.64 0.80
N PHE A 394 -9.70 -21.94 1.00
CA PHE A 394 -9.71 -20.47 1.13
C PHE A 394 -10.12 -19.76 -0.18
N ALA A 395 -9.95 -20.41 -1.34
CA ALA A 395 -10.37 -19.87 -2.64
C ALA A 395 -11.86 -20.01 -2.93
N ASN A 396 -12.64 -20.60 -2.02
CA ASN A 396 -14.05 -20.89 -2.25
C ASN A 396 -14.86 -19.65 -2.65
N LEU A 397 -14.60 -18.49 -2.03
CA LEU A 397 -15.33 -17.26 -2.34
C LEU A 397 -15.00 -16.78 -3.76
N PHE A 398 -13.72 -16.81 -4.16
CA PHE A 398 -13.30 -16.54 -5.54
C PHE A 398 -13.98 -17.49 -6.53
N VAL A 399 -13.87 -18.80 -6.33
CA VAL A 399 -14.40 -19.79 -7.28
C VAL A 399 -15.93 -19.70 -7.39
N TYR A 400 -16.64 -19.54 -6.27
CA TYR A 400 -18.09 -19.41 -6.27
C TYR A 400 -18.53 -18.17 -7.06
N ASN A 401 -18.00 -17.00 -6.72
CA ASN A 401 -18.42 -15.76 -7.36
C ASN A 401 -17.98 -15.69 -8.84
N ALA A 402 -16.78 -16.18 -9.20
CA ALA A 402 -16.36 -16.23 -10.60
C ALA A 402 -17.24 -17.16 -11.46
N LEU A 403 -17.76 -18.26 -10.91
CA LEU A 403 -18.69 -19.14 -11.64
C LEU A 403 -20.10 -18.55 -11.77
N ASN A 404 -20.46 -17.60 -10.90
CA ASN A 404 -21.76 -16.94 -10.89
C ASN A 404 -21.69 -15.47 -11.34
N ILE A 405 -20.54 -14.98 -11.82
CA ILE A 405 -20.31 -13.56 -12.12
C ILE A 405 -21.34 -12.95 -13.07
N ALA A 406 -21.94 -13.76 -13.95
CA ALA A 406 -22.99 -13.30 -14.85
C ALA A 406 -24.28 -12.85 -14.15
N SER A 407 -24.48 -13.18 -12.86
CA SER A 407 -25.63 -12.68 -12.09
C SER A 407 -25.42 -11.29 -11.54
N THR A 408 -24.16 -10.88 -11.32
CA THR A 408 -23.80 -9.58 -10.75
C THR A 408 -23.27 -8.62 -11.81
N TRP A 409 -22.80 -9.14 -12.94
CA TRP A 409 -22.35 -8.32 -14.06
C TRP A 409 -23.52 -7.62 -14.74
N ASP A 410 -23.55 -6.29 -14.68
CA ASP A 410 -24.66 -5.49 -15.22
C ASP A 410 -24.25 -4.57 -16.40
N GLY A 411 -22.95 -4.38 -16.63
CA GLY A 411 -22.41 -3.56 -17.73
C GLY A 411 -22.27 -2.07 -17.40
N GLY A 412 -22.19 -1.70 -16.11
CA GLY A 412 -22.16 -0.31 -15.64
C GLY A 412 -20.96 0.53 -16.11
N ALA A 413 -19.85 -0.08 -16.56
CA ALA A 413 -18.65 0.63 -17.02
C ALA A 413 -17.76 -0.19 -17.99
N GLU A 414 -16.58 0.34 -18.36
CA GLU A 414 -15.58 -0.43 -19.12
C GLU A 414 -14.91 -1.55 -18.29
N TYR A 415 -14.97 -1.41 -16.96
CA TYR A 415 -14.52 -2.40 -15.98
C TYR A 415 -15.40 -2.31 -14.74
N GLU A 416 -15.85 -3.46 -14.22
CA GLU A 416 -16.55 -3.58 -12.94
C GLU A 416 -15.57 -4.12 -11.90
N ALA A 417 -15.27 -3.30 -10.89
CA ALA A 417 -14.52 -3.71 -9.72
C ALA A 417 -15.52 -4.39 -8.78
N MET A 418 -15.51 -5.71 -8.78
CA MET A 418 -16.50 -6.55 -8.11
C MET A 418 -16.16 -6.74 -6.62
N PHE A 419 -17.07 -6.33 -5.74
CA PHE A 419 -16.92 -6.38 -4.29
C PHE A 419 -18.04 -7.21 -3.67
N TYR A 420 -17.70 -8.24 -2.89
CA TYR A 420 -18.69 -9.09 -2.20
C TYR A 420 -18.65 -8.88 -0.69
N ASN A 421 -19.73 -8.30 -0.15
CA ASN A 421 -19.97 -8.20 1.29
C ASN A 421 -20.71 -9.45 1.79
N TYR A 422 -20.30 -9.99 2.94
CA TYR A 422 -20.98 -11.08 3.62
C TYR A 422 -21.49 -10.60 4.99
N ALA A 423 -22.78 -10.26 5.05
CA ALA A 423 -23.45 -9.92 6.29
C ALA A 423 -23.95 -11.19 6.97
N THR A 424 -23.37 -11.56 8.10
CA THR A 424 -23.67 -12.84 8.77
C THR A 424 -23.94 -12.68 10.26
N ALA A 425 -24.51 -13.72 10.88
CA ALA A 425 -24.56 -13.80 12.34
C ALA A 425 -23.19 -14.17 12.93
N ASP A 426 -22.92 -13.80 14.18
CA ASP A 426 -21.61 -14.02 14.85
C ASP A 426 -21.12 -15.48 14.83
N ASN A 427 -22.04 -16.46 14.79
CA ASN A 427 -21.68 -17.87 14.69
C ASN A 427 -21.12 -18.28 13.30
N ARG A 428 -21.00 -17.33 12.38
CA ARG A 428 -20.41 -17.44 11.05
C ARG A 428 -19.46 -16.28 10.74
N ALA A 429 -19.01 -15.51 11.73
CA ALA A 429 -18.04 -14.44 11.49
C ALA A 429 -16.71 -15.00 10.94
N SER A 430 -16.09 -14.27 10.03
CA SER A 430 -14.80 -14.56 9.38
C SER A 430 -13.61 -14.46 10.34
N GLY A 431 -13.68 -13.57 11.34
CA GLY A 431 -12.55 -13.21 12.20
C GLY A 431 -11.59 -12.19 11.57
N PHE A 432 -12.03 -11.46 10.54
CA PHE A 432 -11.34 -10.34 9.90
C PHE A 432 -12.34 -9.51 9.08
N LEU A 433 -12.03 -8.25 8.82
CA LEU A 433 -12.95 -7.29 8.20
C LEU A 433 -13.02 -7.48 6.69
N GLY A 434 -11.88 -7.66 6.01
CA GLY A 434 -11.85 -7.79 4.56
C GLY A 434 -10.56 -8.41 4.01
N TYR A 435 -10.56 -8.61 2.69
CA TYR A 435 -9.35 -8.85 1.89
C TYR A 435 -9.61 -8.66 0.38
N ALA A 436 -8.61 -8.18 -0.35
CA ALA A 436 -8.61 -8.08 -1.82
C ALA A 436 -7.90 -9.28 -2.46
N ASP A 437 -8.61 -10.13 -3.21
CA ASP A 437 -8.10 -11.42 -3.68
C ASP A 437 -7.40 -11.36 -5.06
N ASP A 438 -6.61 -12.39 -5.36
CA ASP A 438 -5.95 -12.62 -6.64
C ASP A 438 -6.60 -13.77 -7.42
N ASN A 439 -6.29 -13.93 -8.70
CA ASN A 439 -6.89 -14.94 -9.58
C ASN A 439 -6.45 -16.38 -9.30
N TRP A 440 -5.62 -16.60 -8.28
CA TRP A 440 -5.06 -17.88 -7.84
C TRP A 440 -4.17 -18.58 -8.88
N ILE A 441 -3.78 -17.88 -9.94
CA ILE A 441 -3.00 -18.42 -11.06
C ILE A 441 -1.64 -17.75 -11.13
N ASP A 442 -1.64 -16.42 -11.15
CA ASP A 442 -0.42 -15.65 -11.36
C ASP A 442 -0.32 -14.41 -10.46
N GLY A 443 -1.32 -14.12 -9.62
CA GLY A 443 -1.36 -12.92 -8.78
C GLY A 443 -1.99 -11.70 -9.46
N THR A 444 -2.77 -11.89 -10.53
CA THR A 444 -3.60 -10.82 -11.09
C THR A 444 -4.76 -10.55 -10.13
N GLN A 445 -5.07 -9.30 -9.81
CA GLN A 445 -6.18 -8.95 -8.94
C GLN A 445 -7.52 -9.50 -9.45
N SER A 446 -8.43 -9.81 -8.53
CA SER A 446 -9.72 -10.43 -8.82
C SER A 446 -10.90 -9.71 -8.13
N PHE A 447 -11.43 -10.29 -7.06
CA PHE A 447 -12.55 -9.77 -6.27
C PHE A 447 -12.06 -9.20 -4.95
N THR A 448 -12.82 -8.29 -4.38
CA THR A 448 -12.66 -7.82 -3.00
C THR A 448 -13.77 -8.40 -2.12
N PHE A 449 -13.45 -8.66 -0.86
CA PHE A 449 -14.36 -9.28 0.10
C PHE A 449 -14.39 -8.50 1.41
N ASN A 450 -15.57 -8.38 2.02
CA ASN A 450 -15.78 -7.74 3.32
C ASN A 450 -16.81 -8.52 4.14
N PHE A 451 -16.69 -8.46 5.46
CA PHE A 451 -17.44 -9.26 6.41
C PHE A 451 -17.98 -8.39 7.54
N VAL A 452 -19.30 -8.42 7.72
CA VAL A 452 -19.96 -7.73 8.84
C VAL A 452 -20.82 -8.70 9.64
N SER A 453 -20.87 -8.48 10.94
CA SER A 453 -21.67 -9.25 11.90
C SER A 453 -22.00 -8.39 13.12
N PRO A 454 -22.97 -8.78 13.98
CA PRO A 454 -23.26 -8.04 15.21
C PRO A 454 -22.02 -7.72 16.06
N GLY A 455 -21.08 -8.67 16.20
CA GLY A 455 -19.85 -8.48 16.95
C GLY A 455 -18.88 -7.47 16.32
N VAL A 456 -18.82 -7.42 14.99
CA VAL A 456 -18.00 -6.44 14.23
C VAL A 456 -18.58 -5.03 14.42
N VAL A 457 -19.89 -4.86 14.29
CA VAL A 457 -20.56 -3.58 14.53
C VAL A 457 -20.40 -3.14 15.99
N ALA A 458 -20.53 -4.07 16.94
CA ALA A 458 -20.43 -3.78 18.37
C ALA A 458 -19.05 -3.22 18.79
N VAL A 459 -18.01 -3.43 17.99
CA VAL A 459 -16.67 -2.88 18.26
C VAL A 459 -16.32 -1.66 17.42
N GLY A 460 -17.22 -1.21 16.55
CA GLY A 460 -17.13 0.06 15.84
C GLY A 460 -16.83 0.00 14.34
N TYR A 461 -16.93 -1.15 13.68
CA TYR A 461 -16.69 -1.25 12.23
C TYR A 461 -18.00 -1.45 11.46
N GLY A 462 -18.19 -0.65 10.42
CA GLY A 462 -19.14 -0.94 9.34
C GLY A 462 -18.47 -1.59 8.13
N LEU A 463 -19.03 -1.41 6.94
CA LEU A 463 -18.47 -1.95 5.70
C LEU A 463 -17.61 -0.92 4.96
N THR A 464 -17.93 0.37 5.04
CA THR A 464 -17.42 1.36 4.09
C THR A 464 -15.92 1.58 4.21
N THR A 465 -15.39 1.68 5.42
CA THR A 465 -13.96 1.90 5.65
C THR A 465 -13.13 0.73 5.11
N THR A 466 -13.56 -0.50 5.40
CA THR A 466 -12.98 -1.71 4.81
C THR A 466 -13.15 -1.75 3.29
N GLN A 467 -14.27 -1.29 2.72
CA GLN A 467 -14.42 -1.23 1.27
C GLN A 467 -13.42 -0.29 0.60
N ILE A 468 -13.21 0.90 1.17
CA ILE A 468 -12.20 1.85 0.69
C ILE A 468 -10.83 1.18 0.76
N HIS A 469 -10.48 0.56 1.89
CA HIS A 469 -9.21 -0.13 2.11
C HIS A 469 -8.95 -1.24 1.07
N GLU A 470 -9.90 -2.16 0.90
CA GLU A 470 -9.72 -3.32 0.01
C GLU A 470 -9.71 -2.93 -1.48
N TYR A 471 -10.48 -1.92 -1.87
CA TYR A 471 -10.34 -1.36 -3.22
C TYR A 471 -8.98 -0.68 -3.41
N GLY A 472 -8.43 -0.04 -2.37
CA GLY A 472 -7.06 0.47 -2.37
C GLY A 472 -6.06 -0.61 -2.79
N HIS A 473 -6.14 -1.79 -2.16
CA HIS A 473 -5.36 -2.95 -2.58
C HIS A 473 -5.63 -3.35 -4.02
N HIS A 474 -6.90 -3.52 -4.41
CA HIS A 474 -7.29 -3.90 -5.78
C HIS A 474 -6.69 -2.98 -6.85
N PHE A 475 -6.55 -1.69 -6.54
CA PHE A 475 -5.91 -0.67 -7.38
C PHE A 475 -4.40 -0.51 -7.15
N GLY A 476 -3.79 -1.41 -6.39
CA GLY A 476 -2.36 -1.63 -6.29
C GLY A 476 -1.70 -1.06 -5.04
N MET A 477 -2.43 -0.50 -4.08
CA MET A 477 -1.84 0.02 -2.84
C MET A 477 -1.38 -1.14 -1.95
N SER A 478 -0.29 -0.93 -1.21
CA SER A 478 0.21 -1.84 -0.18
C SER A 478 -0.08 -1.24 1.19
N HIS A 479 -0.10 -2.06 2.23
CA HIS A 479 -0.10 -1.53 3.58
C HIS A 479 1.18 -0.74 3.86
N PRO A 480 1.14 0.23 4.78
CA PRO A 480 2.34 0.91 5.22
C PRO A 480 3.09 0.11 6.31
N HIS A 481 2.83 -1.20 6.48
CA HIS A 481 3.55 -2.09 7.40
C HIS A 481 4.07 -3.38 6.74
N ASP A 482 3.71 -3.65 5.47
CA ASP A 482 4.24 -4.77 4.69
C ASP A 482 4.75 -4.29 3.32
N GLY A 483 5.90 -4.79 2.89
CA GLY A 483 6.54 -4.24 1.70
C GLY A 483 7.68 -5.06 1.18
N TYR A 484 8.38 -4.47 0.22
CA TYR A 484 9.49 -5.13 -0.45
C TYR A 484 10.75 -4.27 -0.32
N ASP A 485 11.88 -4.88 0.00
CA ASP A 485 13.18 -4.23 -0.08
C ASP A 485 13.95 -4.76 -1.30
N TYR A 486 14.13 -3.92 -2.31
CA TYR A 486 14.77 -4.32 -3.56
C TYR A 486 16.23 -4.73 -3.42
N GLN A 487 16.98 -4.10 -2.50
CA GLN A 487 18.41 -4.38 -2.36
C GLN A 487 18.67 -5.67 -1.57
N ALA A 488 17.85 -5.96 -0.56
CA ALA A 488 17.87 -7.21 0.17
C ALA A 488 17.13 -8.32 -0.58
N ASN A 489 16.27 -7.97 -1.55
CA ASN A 489 15.38 -8.87 -2.26
C ASN A 489 14.49 -9.67 -1.30
N VAL A 490 13.82 -8.94 -0.39
CA VAL A 490 12.96 -9.50 0.66
C VAL A 490 11.60 -8.82 0.60
N ASP A 491 10.54 -9.63 0.50
CA ASP A 491 9.17 -9.23 0.85
C ASP A 491 9.03 -9.46 2.36
N TYR A 492 8.67 -8.42 3.11
CA TYR A 492 8.62 -8.42 4.57
C TYR A 492 7.26 -7.93 5.05
N GLY A 493 6.75 -8.56 6.10
CA GLY A 493 5.65 -8.07 6.92
C GLY A 493 6.18 -7.58 8.29
N PRO A 494 5.29 -7.08 9.15
CA PRO A 494 5.65 -6.55 10.45
C PRO A 494 5.77 -7.66 11.50
N GLU A 495 6.53 -8.72 11.20
CA GLU A 495 6.82 -9.83 12.10
C GLU A 495 8.32 -9.97 12.38
N GLY A 496 8.68 -10.56 13.54
CA GLY A 496 10.05 -10.96 13.85
C GLY A 496 11.07 -9.84 13.68
N ALA A 497 12.05 -10.01 12.79
CA ALA A 497 13.12 -9.03 12.57
C ALA A 497 12.63 -7.67 12.02
N TYR A 498 11.40 -7.61 11.50
CA TYR A 498 10.78 -6.43 10.90
C TYR A 498 9.58 -5.92 11.70
N TYR A 499 9.34 -6.42 12.92
CA TYR A 499 8.16 -6.04 13.73
C TYR A 499 7.98 -4.53 13.91
N PHE A 500 9.07 -3.77 13.99
CA PHE A 500 9.06 -2.31 14.01
C PHE A 500 8.39 -1.63 12.79
N ALA A 501 8.14 -2.36 11.71
CA ALA A 501 7.45 -1.87 10.53
C ALA A 501 5.99 -1.47 10.82
N TRP A 502 5.38 -1.95 11.92
CA TRP A 502 4.12 -1.43 12.44
C TRP A 502 4.13 0.09 12.62
N ALA A 503 5.28 0.73 12.82
CA ALA A 503 5.37 2.19 12.91
C ALA A 503 4.90 2.91 11.63
N GLY A 504 4.85 2.23 10.48
CA GLY A 504 4.37 2.86 9.25
C GLY A 504 2.86 3.05 9.18
N ASP A 505 2.09 2.31 9.99
CA ASP A 505 0.65 2.56 10.16
C ASP A 505 0.35 3.91 10.81
N GLU A 506 1.33 4.54 11.44
CA GLU A 506 1.20 5.85 12.06
C GLU A 506 1.31 6.97 10.99
N VAL A 507 0.40 6.95 10.03
CA VAL A 507 0.33 7.81 8.83
C VAL A 507 -1.15 8.11 8.50
N ASN A 508 -1.43 9.24 7.86
CA ASN A 508 -2.76 9.63 7.40
C ASN A 508 -3.20 8.86 6.14
N SER A 509 -3.28 7.54 6.26
CA SER A 509 -3.71 6.63 5.20
C SER A 509 -4.76 5.64 5.67
N MET A 510 -5.79 5.42 4.85
CA MET A 510 -6.74 4.32 4.94
C MET A 510 -6.07 2.97 4.79
N MET A 511 -4.91 2.90 4.13
CA MET A 511 -4.14 1.64 4.04
C MET A 511 -3.50 1.25 5.38
N SER A 512 -3.54 2.12 6.39
CA SER A 512 -3.09 1.78 7.73
C SER A 512 -4.10 0.90 8.46
N TYR A 513 -3.63 0.00 9.32
CA TYR A 513 -4.51 -0.76 10.21
C TYR A 513 -4.92 -0.03 11.49
N ILE A 514 -4.43 1.19 11.72
CA ILE A 514 -4.67 1.88 13.00
C ILE A 514 -6.06 2.49 13.14
N ASP A 515 -6.79 2.61 12.02
CA ASP A 515 -8.18 3.11 11.97
C ASP A 515 -8.32 4.54 12.52
N LEU A 516 -7.33 5.40 12.27
CA LEU A 516 -7.36 6.81 12.66
C LEU A 516 -7.82 7.75 11.55
N ASN A 517 -7.92 7.23 10.33
CA ASN A 517 -8.42 7.96 9.18
C ASN A 517 -8.99 7.04 8.10
N TRP A 518 -9.64 7.66 7.14
CA TRP A 518 -10.30 7.04 5.99
C TRP A 518 -9.88 7.62 4.63
N ASP A 519 -9.00 8.63 4.64
CA ASP A 519 -8.39 9.25 3.47
C ASP A 519 -7.19 8.47 2.93
N TYR A 520 -6.79 8.77 1.68
CA TYR A 520 -5.48 8.35 1.20
C TYR A 520 -4.42 9.42 1.43
N SER A 521 -3.28 9.01 2.01
CA SER A 521 -2.18 9.93 2.28
C SER A 521 -1.62 10.56 1.01
N GLN A 522 -0.93 11.68 1.15
CA GLN A 522 -0.17 12.26 0.05
C GLN A 522 0.86 11.27 -0.53
N PHE A 523 1.38 10.35 0.29
CA PHE A 523 2.28 9.30 -0.16
C PHE A 523 1.55 8.29 -1.05
N ASP A 524 0.35 7.85 -0.67
CA ASP A 524 -0.48 6.94 -1.47
C ASP A 524 -0.83 7.56 -2.82
N ARG A 525 -1.31 8.82 -2.81
CA ARG A 525 -1.67 9.56 -4.03
C ARG A 525 -0.45 9.72 -4.97
N ASP A 526 0.73 10.01 -4.42
CA ASP A 526 1.96 10.09 -5.20
C ASP A 526 2.32 8.75 -5.85
N ASN A 527 2.26 7.67 -5.08
CA ASN A 527 2.60 6.33 -5.54
C ASN A 527 1.60 5.82 -6.57
N ALA A 528 0.30 6.00 -6.35
CA ALA A 528 -0.74 5.59 -7.28
C ALA A 528 -0.57 6.28 -8.65
N ASN A 529 -0.28 7.59 -8.66
CA ASN A 529 0.03 8.32 -9.90
C ASN A 529 1.25 7.74 -10.64
N ARG A 530 2.33 7.43 -9.91
CA ARG A 530 3.54 6.83 -10.50
C ARG A 530 3.27 5.42 -11.05
N PHE A 531 2.56 4.59 -10.30
CA PHE A 531 2.23 3.22 -10.65
C PHE A 531 1.34 3.16 -11.89
N GLN A 532 0.29 3.98 -11.94
CA GLN A 532 -0.59 4.09 -13.08
C GLN A 532 0.14 4.66 -14.30
N ALA A 533 1.03 5.66 -14.13
CA ALA A 533 1.84 6.16 -15.23
C ALA A 533 2.71 5.05 -15.86
N ALA A 534 3.35 4.22 -15.04
CA ALA A 534 4.12 3.07 -15.53
C ALA A 534 3.21 2.07 -16.27
N ALA A 535 2.02 1.77 -15.74
CA ALA A 535 1.05 0.91 -16.40
C ALA A 535 0.61 1.45 -17.77
N TYR A 536 0.24 2.73 -17.87
CA TYR A 536 -0.14 3.36 -19.13
C TYR A 536 0.99 3.33 -20.17
N ILE A 537 2.23 3.65 -19.78
CA ILE A 537 3.39 3.62 -20.69
C ILE A 537 3.65 2.19 -21.18
N ARG A 538 3.62 1.19 -20.28
CA ARG A 538 3.81 -0.21 -20.67
C ARG A 538 2.75 -0.67 -21.67
N ASN A 539 1.49 -0.36 -21.40
CA ASN A 539 0.40 -0.70 -22.33
C ASN A 539 0.56 0.05 -23.66
N ALA A 540 1.01 1.30 -23.63
CA ALA A 540 1.28 2.06 -24.84
C ALA A 540 2.37 1.41 -25.71
N ASN A 541 3.46 0.98 -25.09
CA ASN A 541 4.55 0.25 -25.72
C ASN A 541 4.09 -1.06 -26.37
N VAL A 542 3.29 -1.86 -25.65
CA VAL A 542 2.75 -3.14 -26.18
C VAL A 542 1.87 -2.90 -27.41
N ILE A 543 0.97 -1.92 -27.36
CA ILE A 543 0.09 -1.58 -28.48
C ILE A 543 0.92 -1.04 -29.67
N ALA A 544 1.93 -0.21 -29.41
CA ALA A 544 2.80 0.34 -30.44
C ALA A 544 3.54 -0.76 -31.23
N ALA A 545 4.01 -1.81 -30.57
CA ALA A 545 4.62 -2.95 -31.27
C ALA A 545 3.62 -3.63 -32.22
N ASN A 546 2.39 -3.84 -31.78
CA ASN A 546 1.33 -4.43 -32.61
C ASN A 546 0.99 -3.53 -33.81
N ILE A 547 0.96 -2.20 -33.63
CA ILE A 547 0.77 -1.22 -34.71
C ILE A 547 1.88 -1.34 -35.74
N LEU A 548 3.15 -1.35 -35.31
CA LEU A 548 4.29 -1.41 -36.21
C LEU A 548 4.38 -2.75 -36.96
N ALA A 549 3.83 -3.82 -36.40
CA ALA A 549 3.70 -5.11 -37.08
C ALA A 549 2.55 -5.16 -38.11
N SER A 550 1.63 -4.18 -38.09
CA SER A 550 0.51 -4.12 -39.04
C SER A 550 0.96 -3.68 -40.44
N PRO A 551 0.38 -4.24 -41.53
CA PRO A 551 0.60 -3.72 -42.88
C PRO A 551 0.16 -2.25 -43.04
N ASN A 552 -0.68 -1.74 -42.13
CA ASN A 552 -1.19 -0.37 -42.12
C ASN A 552 -0.44 0.56 -41.14
N ALA A 553 0.73 0.16 -40.63
CA ALA A 553 1.51 0.92 -39.64
C ALA A 553 1.71 2.40 -40.04
N GLY A 554 1.92 2.67 -41.33
CA GLY A 554 2.10 4.02 -41.87
C GLY A 554 0.95 4.99 -41.54
N LEU A 555 -0.28 4.49 -41.39
CA LEU A 555 -1.45 5.30 -41.05
C LEU A 555 -1.46 5.78 -39.59
N ALA A 556 -0.68 5.15 -38.72
CA ALA A 556 -0.64 5.41 -37.28
C ALA A 556 0.63 6.15 -36.83
N MET A 557 1.60 6.37 -37.73
CA MET A 557 2.91 6.94 -37.36
C MET A 557 2.82 8.30 -36.67
N ALA A 558 1.88 9.16 -37.09
CA ALA A 558 1.67 10.46 -36.45
C ALA A 558 1.15 10.33 -35.00
N ASP A 559 0.34 9.32 -34.71
CA ASP A 559 -0.15 9.06 -33.35
C ASP A 559 0.95 8.45 -32.48
N LEU A 560 1.78 7.55 -33.04
CA LEU A 560 2.95 7.02 -32.34
C LEU A 560 3.96 8.13 -31.99
N GLN A 561 4.17 9.12 -32.86
CA GLN A 561 5.03 10.27 -32.56
C GLN A 561 4.44 11.17 -31.47
N GLN A 562 3.11 11.32 -31.42
CA GLN A 562 2.45 12.05 -30.33
C GLN A 562 2.57 11.30 -29.01
N ALA A 563 2.42 9.98 -29.03
CA ALA A 563 2.66 9.13 -27.87
C ALA A 563 4.10 9.24 -27.36
N ASP A 564 5.08 9.19 -28.26
CA ASP A 564 6.50 9.40 -27.96
C ASP A 564 6.75 10.73 -27.23
N ASN A 565 6.21 11.84 -27.76
CA ASN A 565 6.31 13.15 -27.15
C ASN A 565 5.66 13.21 -25.76
N ALA A 566 4.48 12.60 -25.61
CA ALA A 566 3.76 12.54 -24.34
C ALA A 566 4.52 11.71 -23.28
N ILE A 567 5.16 10.60 -23.66
CA ILE A 567 6.06 9.86 -22.74
C ILE A 567 7.25 10.72 -22.33
N GLY A 568 7.81 11.51 -23.25
CA GLY A 568 8.85 12.50 -22.93
C GLY A 568 8.39 13.52 -21.88
N GLN A 569 7.16 14.02 -22.01
CA GLN A 569 6.55 14.93 -21.04
C GLN A 569 6.30 14.26 -19.68
N ALA A 570 5.84 13.00 -19.67
CA ALA A 570 5.68 12.22 -18.45
C ALA A 570 7.02 12.04 -17.71
N LYS A 571 8.09 11.68 -18.43
CA LYS A 571 9.45 11.57 -17.87
C LYS A 571 9.95 12.91 -17.30
N ALA A 572 9.71 14.01 -17.99
CA ALA A 572 10.07 15.34 -17.50
C ALA A 572 9.26 15.76 -16.26
N ALA A 573 7.96 15.41 -16.20
CA ALA A 573 7.13 15.65 -15.03
C ALA A 573 7.60 14.82 -13.81
N MET A 574 7.93 13.54 -14.04
CA MET A 574 8.46 12.64 -13.01
C MET A 574 9.78 13.16 -12.42
N ALA A 575 10.70 13.63 -13.28
CA ALA A 575 11.95 14.22 -12.85
C ALA A 575 11.78 15.52 -12.03
N ASN A 576 10.65 16.21 -12.18
CA ASN A 576 10.27 17.40 -11.41
C ASN A 576 9.35 17.08 -10.22
N HIS A 577 9.12 15.79 -9.91
CA HIS A 577 8.26 15.33 -8.82
C HIS A 577 6.79 15.81 -8.95
N ASN A 578 6.33 16.03 -10.18
CA ASN A 578 4.94 16.34 -10.48
C ASN A 578 4.23 15.05 -10.94
N TYR A 579 3.79 14.24 -9.97
CA TYR A 579 3.22 12.92 -10.26
C TYR A 579 1.85 13.00 -10.93
N VAL A 580 1.05 14.02 -10.60
CA VAL A 580 -0.22 14.31 -11.28
C VAL A 580 0.00 14.49 -12.78
N ALA A 581 0.94 15.36 -13.19
CA ALA A 581 1.25 15.55 -14.61
C ALA A 581 1.92 14.30 -15.23
N THR A 582 2.70 13.56 -14.45
CA THR A 582 3.31 12.28 -14.90
C THR A 582 2.24 11.30 -15.34
N PHE A 583 1.19 11.13 -14.52
CA PHE A 583 0.01 10.34 -14.85
C PHE A 583 -0.70 10.88 -16.10
N ASP A 584 -1.02 12.17 -16.13
CA ASP A 584 -1.82 12.76 -17.21
C ASP A 584 -1.15 12.59 -18.58
N TYR A 585 0.16 12.80 -18.66
CA TYR A 585 0.92 12.60 -19.89
C TYR A 585 1.08 11.13 -20.28
N ALA A 586 1.26 10.22 -19.30
CA ALA A 586 1.33 8.79 -19.56
C ALA A 586 -0.01 8.25 -20.11
N LYS A 587 -1.13 8.64 -19.49
CA LYS A 587 -2.48 8.31 -19.97
C LYS A 587 -2.71 8.84 -21.38
N ARG A 588 -2.32 10.08 -21.65
CA ARG A 588 -2.42 10.68 -22.99
C ARG A 588 -1.59 9.93 -24.04
N ALA A 589 -0.40 9.44 -23.69
CA ALA A 589 0.40 8.62 -24.60
C ALA A 589 -0.32 7.32 -24.97
N TYR A 590 -0.92 6.64 -23.98
CA TYR A 590 -1.74 5.46 -24.19
C TYR A 590 -2.95 5.77 -25.10
N GLU A 591 -3.66 6.87 -24.87
CA GLU A 591 -4.78 7.30 -25.71
C GLU A 591 -4.36 7.54 -27.17
N PHE A 592 -3.19 8.14 -27.41
CA PHE A 592 -2.68 8.31 -28.78
C PHE A 592 -2.41 6.97 -29.46
N VAL A 593 -1.75 6.01 -28.80
CA VAL A 593 -1.54 4.70 -29.43
C VAL A 593 -2.85 3.94 -29.65
N ARG A 594 -3.88 4.16 -28.81
CA ARG A 594 -5.22 3.59 -29.03
C ARG A 594 -5.86 4.13 -30.31
N VAL A 595 -5.73 5.43 -30.58
CA VAL A 595 -6.16 6.03 -31.86
C VAL A 595 -5.36 5.45 -33.03
N GLY A 596 -4.03 5.33 -32.87
CA GLY A 596 -3.16 4.71 -33.86
C GLY A 596 -3.54 3.26 -34.17
N ALA A 597 -3.88 2.47 -33.15
CA ALA A 597 -4.31 1.08 -33.31
C ALA A 597 -5.56 0.97 -34.18
N ILE A 598 -6.56 1.83 -33.96
CA ILE A 598 -7.77 1.88 -34.79
C ILE A 598 -7.41 2.17 -36.25
N ARG A 599 -6.54 3.15 -36.52
CA ARG A 599 -6.11 3.50 -37.89
C ARG A 599 -5.31 2.39 -38.57
N ALA A 600 -4.49 1.66 -37.80
CA ALA A 600 -3.71 0.54 -38.29
C ALA A 600 -4.52 -0.78 -38.38
N GLY A 601 -5.79 -0.79 -37.97
CA GLY A 601 -6.62 -1.99 -37.93
C GLY A 601 -6.19 -3.02 -36.86
N VAL A 602 -5.49 -2.57 -35.81
CA VAL A 602 -5.06 -3.39 -34.69
C VAL A 602 -6.14 -3.40 -33.61
N GLN A 603 -6.59 -4.59 -33.22
CA GLN A 603 -7.53 -4.75 -32.12
C GLN A 603 -6.80 -4.64 -30.77
N VAL A 604 -7.41 -3.92 -29.83
CA VAL A 604 -6.93 -3.82 -28.45
C VAL A 604 -8.04 -4.28 -27.51
N VAL A 605 -7.84 -5.46 -26.94
CA VAL A 605 -8.83 -6.18 -26.12
C VAL A 605 -8.44 -6.11 -24.64
N ALA A 606 -9.43 -6.00 -23.77
CA ALA A 606 -9.25 -6.07 -22.32
C ALA A 606 -8.95 -7.51 -21.89
N SER A 607 -8.06 -7.68 -20.92
CA SER A 607 -7.89 -8.97 -20.23
C SER A 607 -9.06 -9.20 -19.28
N SER A 608 -9.53 -10.44 -19.21
CA SER A 608 -10.49 -10.95 -18.21
C SER A 608 -9.84 -11.96 -17.26
N ASN A 609 -8.50 -11.98 -17.18
CA ASN A 609 -7.76 -12.99 -16.43
C ASN A 609 -8.03 -12.95 -14.92
N GLY A 610 -8.48 -11.81 -14.39
CA GLY A 610 -8.82 -11.63 -12.97
C GLY A 610 -9.92 -12.58 -12.50
N TRP A 611 -10.87 -12.94 -13.37
CA TRP A 611 -12.04 -13.76 -13.01
C TRP A 611 -12.01 -15.18 -13.62
N THR A 612 -10.89 -15.57 -14.19
CA THR A 612 -10.79 -16.84 -14.91
C THR A 612 -10.62 -18.01 -13.94
N VAL A 613 -11.57 -18.94 -13.95
CA VAL A 613 -11.50 -20.18 -13.15
C VAL A 613 -10.89 -21.33 -13.95
N LEU A 614 -9.87 -21.98 -13.40
CA LEU A 614 -9.27 -23.19 -13.96
C LEU A 614 -10.30 -24.32 -14.08
N PRO A 615 -10.28 -25.10 -15.17
CA PRO A 615 -11.23 -26.19 -15.40
C PRO A 615 -11.10 -27.28 -14.32
N ALA A 616 -12.16 -28.09 -14.16
CA ALA A 616 -12.12 -29.25 -13.28
C ALA A 616 -11.07 -30.26 -13.75
N VAL A 617 -10.28 -30.80 -12.83
CA VAL A 617 -9.24 -31.80 -13.08
C VAL A 617 -9.60 -33.07 -12.30
N HIS A 618 -9.97 -34.14 -13.00
CA HIS A 618 -10.23 -35.42 -12.37
C HIS A 618 -8.95 -35.97 -11.71
N GLY A 619 -8.91 -35.97 -10.37
CA GLY A 619 -7.78 -36.46 -9.57
C GLY A 619 -6.66 -35.43 -9.31
N GLY A 620 -6.95 -34.13 -9.40
CA GLY A 620 -5.97 -33.05 -9.24
C GLY A 620 -5.47 -32.88 -7.80
N LYS A 621 -4.15 -32.66 -7.66
CA LYS A 621 -3.50 -32.33 -6.39
C LYS A 621 -4.02 -30.98 -5.87
N ASN A 622 -4.37 -30.90 -4.59
CA ASN A 622 -4.74 -29.65 -3.94
C ASN A 622 -3.61 -28.62 -4.12
N ALA A 623 -3.96 -27.43 -4.61
CA ALA A 623 -3.04 -26.30 -4.54
C ALA A 623 -2.69 -26.05 -3.06
N ARG A 624 -1.43 -25.68 -2.79
CA ARG A 624 -0.98 -25.46 -1.41
C ARG A 624 -1.86 -24.41 -0.75
N LYS A 625 -2.22 -24.63 0.53
CA LYS A 625 -2.78 -23.59 1.38
C LYS A 625 -1.85 -22.37 1.30
N LYS A 626 -2.40 -21.25 0.85
CA LYS A 626 -1.74 -19.95 0.94
C LYS A 626 -2.40 -19.22 2.10
N ALA A 627 -1.62 -18.88 3.12
CA ALA A 627 -2.03 -17.84 4.03
C ALA A 627 -1.84 -16.54 3.26
N TYR A 628 -2.91 -15.79 3.04
CA TYR A 628 -2.80 -14.45 2.51
C TYR A 628 -2.36 -13.51 3.62
N SER A 629 -1.34 -12.71 3.34
CA SER A 629 -0.76 -11.75 4.28
C SER A 629 -1.55 -10.44 4.37
N TYR A 630 -2.45 -10.16 3.42
CA TYR A 630 -3.20 -8.90 3.34
C TYR A 630 -4.62 -8.97 3.93
N GLN A 631 -4.90 -9.96 4.77
CA GLN A 631 -6.19 -10.01 5.46
C GLN A 631 -6.27 -8.87 6.48
N ASP A 632 -7.34 -8.07 6.44
CA ASP A 632 -7.62 -7.06 7.47
C ASP A 632 -8.10 -7.73 8.77
N ARG A 633 -7.15 -8.26 9.55
CA ARG A 633 -7.45 -9.11 10.70
C ARG A 633 -8.05 -8.36 11.87
N TYR A 634 -9.20 -8.84 12.31
CA TYR A 634 -9.92 -8.38 13.48
C TYR A 634 -10.25 -9.56 14.39
N GLY A 635 -9.60 -9.64 15.56
CA GLY A 635 -9.88 -10.72 16.50
C GLY A 635 -8.89 -10.77 17.68
N PRO A 636 -9.18 -11.59 18.70
CA PRO A 636 -8.42 -11.60 19.96
C PRO A 636 -6.91 -11.77 19.71
N GLY A 637 -6.13 -10.74 20.05
CA GLY A 637 -4.67 -10.75 19.94
C GLY A 637 -4.11 -9.81 18.86
N THR A 638 -4.93 -9.37 17.89
CA THR A 638 -4.49 -8.35 16.92
C THR A 638 -4.42 -6.97 17.56
N HIS A 639 -3.56 -6.09 17.05
CA HIS A 639 -3.51 -4.67 17.47
C HIS A 639 -4.88 -4.01 17.44
N ARG A 640 -5.70 -4.34 16.43
CA ARG A 640 -7.05 -3.80 16.29
C ARG A 640 -8.00 -4.17 17.43
N SER A 641 -7.89 -5.39 17.97
CA SER A 641 -8.79 -5.92 19.00
C SER A 641 -8.44 -5.54 20.44
N ARG A 642 -7.21 -5.07 20.67
CA ARG A 642 -6.71 -4.73 22.01
C ARG A 642 -7.50 -3.51 22.55
N PRO A 643 -7.73 -3.43 23.88
CA PRO A 643 -8.55 -2.38 24.50
C PRO A 643 -7.98 -0.97 24.34
#